data_AF-A0A348NJM1-F1
#
_entry.id   AF-A0A348NJM1-F1
#
_cell.length_a   1.000
_cell.length_b   1.000
_cell.length_c   1.000
_cell.angle_alpha   90.00
_cell.angle_beta   90.00
_cell.angle_gamma   90.00
#
_symmetry.space_group_name_H-M   'P 1'
#
loop_
_entity.id
_entity.type
_entity.pdbx_description
1 polymer ?
#
loop_
_entity_poly.entity_id
_entity_poly.type
_entity_poly.pdbx_seq_one_letter_code
_entity_poly.pdbx_strand_id
1 'polypeptide(L)'
;MDASKTRFRDRIRAQWRRWKTFFRSFITATFESPKKTFIFLGLFVFTVLFVIQTMIILTRNSFYNNFSDDIIQYYSIMCDFVDQIKEGTLSFFNLNNYLGASFFSDIYYIPLDIFTFITVLLSYIFPTELAYSTTELIKILAGVMVFAYYLRMTGAKNRTIFWMGIVYFVSGGSVSFMAFPVFLSLTFYLPAALVVIQLYIRGKKWVVPLFAFALVFYDFYLGYSAIAFMSILYIVEALKRPGFRVWPFVRDGAAFLGLILLGIAMSGIVLYPSILYILEDTYRTEGSFNAWVVTIFGYDLKLFQPEIYIRVIAKIFTEQKGIGFYGFENNYGLEHVSLYITVVGMAFMSYIYFMKGRIARVYKLLIPFGLILIFFPLFSYVFSGTTDSPYTRWINMMPLVETMILAYVFDEHGFETEKMKWLTIPIVAMLGLVGFLIFYYIEKLGIDTYYASRDIMTADTILMGVSALFILLVLIFGWVNRRRWIRVVFWVECLVAVVYAYSGPFSIANKIDTFESMHAIDAFLEDHLEQDEFFRVYVDLSRFDVEQLNFNRMTSFPTNTEIFHSWTDAETNEISCLLFDACNYSGEYQTKRKLDILALYLNHTLGYKYVLVSAARNYYLDGAYFTQVAADDTYRLYEIADAEPFQVYESYITYSDFHNFVGINTRIASQKLMLMNVLIDEERYDVEPMNLVESVLVNEGALRTLNAYRYDAAGELVSRAGIANTTVRDFYRYGEETLDIGFSAGAIYINVLTLTPLDYGEIILEFEGGLTDSCDVVEGLPHQVKCEFWLEPMAIYFEKTAGFNQPKNLQYRMENAIGGAAYLVYDFDNIVFERATGMLYFQMTNSYAFDRVFVVDEAGNETECFEGYYYFAETPERMYVFKTNDMYEFANPFNLSIRYALDDLSDYDEHADTPIAESETMTIEHGRIDLSYTRTSDTANDQIVMIPVAYSEEWKIISGQEYVTLSVSGGFLGIVIPHGVTEVSLSLRFEPKGLAVGALATGSGFAVFGLIFLIPYFIKRGRKKAADPIQEVSVHEETDDHYPVL
;
A
#
# COMPACT_ATOMS: atom_id res chain seq x y z
N MET A 1 -5.60 -57.00 -37.19
CA MET A 1 -5.77 -55.78 -36.38
C MET A 1 -5.60 -56.02 -34.88
N ASP A 2 -6.11 -57.11 -34.31
CA ASP A 2 -6.01 -57.38 -32.86
C ASP A 2 -4.59 -57.56 -32.31
N ALA A 3 -3.69 -58.25 -33.02
CA ALA A 3 -2.30 -58.45 -32.55
C ALA A 3 -1.48 -57.14 -32.41
N SER A 4 -1.87 -56.06 -33.11
CA SER A 4 -1.21 -54.75 -32.99
C SER A 4 -1.66 -53.98 -31.74
N LYS A 5 -2.95 -54.11 -31.35
CA LYS A 5 -3.52 -53.49 -30.15
C LYS A 5 -2.99 -54.13 -28.87
N THR A 6 -2.78 -55.44 -28.86
CA THR A 6 -2.13 -56.15 -27.74
C THR A 6 -0.66 -55.76 -27.61
N ARG A 7 0.11 -55.72 -28.71
CA ARG A 7 1.51 -55.24 -28.67
C ARG A 7 1.66 -53.80 -28.20
N PHE A 8 0.72 -52.91 -28.58
CA PHE A 8 0.73 -51.52 -28.12
C PHE A 8 0.39 -51.41 -26.61
N ARG A 9 -0.64 -52.12 -26.14
CA ARG A 9 -0.98 -52.18 -24.71
C ARG A 9 0.14 -52.77 -23.85
N ASP A 10 0.82 -53.81 -24.34
CA ASP A 10 1.94 -54.42 -23.62
C ASP A 10 3.19 -53.53 -23.62
N ARG A 11 3.45 -52.79 -24.71
CA ARG A 11 4.49 -51.74 -24.74
C ARG A 11 4.21 -50.62 -23.75
N ILE A 12 2.97 -50.11 -23.69
CA ILE A 12 2.57 -49.07 -22.72
C ILE A 12 2.69 -49.61 -21.28
N ARG A 13 2.21 -50.83 -20.99
CA ARG A 13 2.35 -51.44 -19.65
C ARG A 13 3.82 -51.65 -19.27
N ALA A 14 4.67 -52.07 -20.21
CA ALA A 14 6.10 -52.24 -19.98
C ALA A 14 6.80 -50.89 -19.74
N GLN A 15 6.48 -49.86 -20.52
CA GLN A 15 6.95 -48.50 -20.28
C GLN A 15 6.49 -47.99 -18.93
N TRP A 16 5.21 -48.14 -18.58
CA TRP A 16 4.66 -47.72 -17.29
C TRP A 16 5.34 -48.44 -16.11
N ARG A 17 5.61 -49.74 -16.23
CA ARG A 17 6.38 -50.49 -15.22
C ARG A 17 7.81 -49.96 -15.10
N ARG A 18 8.50 -49.68 -16.23
CA ARG A 18 9.84 -49.06 -16.21
C ARG A 18 9.81 -47.70 -15.51
N TRP A 19 8.89 -46.82 -15.89
CA TRP A 19 8.70 -45.51 -15.27
C TRP A 19 8.42 -45.62 -13.77
N LYS A 20 7.54 -46.53 -13.36
CA LYS A 20 7.23 -46.76 -11.94
C LYS A 20 8.45 -47.25 -11.15
N THR A 21 9.22 -48.18 -11.70
CA THR A 21 10.44 -48.69 -11.05
C THR A 21 11.52 -47.62 -10.98
N PHE A 22 11.72 -46.87 -12.07
CA PHE A 22 12.62 -45.73 -12.13
C PHE A 22 12.26 -44.67 -11.08
N PHE A 23 11.00 -44.24 -11.04
CA PHE A 23 10.52 -43.24 -10.08
C PHE A 23 10.66 -43.71 -8.63
N ARG A 24 10.35 -44.98 -8.34
CA ARG A 24 10.54 -45.54 -7.00
C ARG A 24 12.01 -45.60 -6.59
N SER A 25 12.89 -46.00 -7.52
CA SER A 25 14.33 -46.01 -7.31
C SER A 25 14.86 -44.58 -7.06
N PHE A 26 14.39 -43.62 -7.85
CA PHE A 26 14.76 -42.21 -7.74
C PHE A 26 14.35 -41.63 -6.38
N ILE A 27 13.09 -41.80 -5.96
CA ILE A 27 12.62 -41.32 -4.65
C ILE A 27 13.35 -41.99 -3.48
N THR A 28 13.67 -43.28 -3.61
CA THR A 28 14.44 -43.98 -2.57
C THR A 28 15.86 -43.42 -2.50
N ALA A 29 16.48 -43.16 -3.66
CA ALA A 29 17.81 -42.58 -3.76
C ALA A 29 17.87 -41.16 -3.16
N THR A 30 16.80 -40.39 -3.26
CA THR A 30 16.69 -39.06 -2.66
C THR A 30 16.98 -39.07 -1.15
N PHE A 31 16.47 -40.09 -0.43
CA PHE A 31 16.57 -40.16 1.03
C PHE A 31 17.81 -40.90 1.54
N GLU A 32 18.70 -41.36 0.65
CA GLU A 32 19.93 -42.07 1.04
C GLU A 32 20.93 -41.18 1.79
N SER A 33 20.98 -39.88 1.47
CA SER A 33 21.88 -38.94 2.13
C SER A 33 21.22 -37.58 2.34
N PRO A 34 21.66 -36.81 3.35
CA PRO A 34 21.19 -35.45 3.56
C PRO A 34 21.40 -34.57 2.32
N LYS A 35 22.56 -34.67 1.66
CA LYS A 35 22.85 -33.88 0.45
C LYS A 35 21.81 -34.09 -0.65
N LYS A 36 21.47 -35.35 -0.96
CA LYS A 36 20.46 -35.68 -1.97
C LYS A 36 19.06 -35.20 -1.57
N THR A 37 18.73 -35.28 -0.27
CA THR A 37 17.45 -34.82 0.26
C THR A 37 17.29 -33.31 0.13
N PHE A 38 18.34 -32.54 0.47
CA PHE A 38 18.36 -31.08 0.34
C PHE A 38 18.24 -30.63 -1.10
N ILE A 39 19.01 -31.24 -2.02
CA ILE A 39 18.94 -30.91 -3.45
C ILE A 39 17.53 -31.16 -3.98
N PHE A 40 16.91 -32.29 -3.63
CA PHE A 40 15.57 -32.59 -4.12
C PHE A 40 14.50 -31.68 -3.52
N LEU A 41 14.56 -31.39 -2.21
CA LEU A 41 13.66 -30.44 -1.56
C LEU A 41 13.76 -29.05 -2.22
N GLY A 42 14.99 -28.54 -2.36
CA GLY A 42 15.25 -27.25 -2.99
C GLY A 42 14.77 -27.20 -4.43
N LEU A 43 15.06 -28.24 -5.23
CA LEU A 43 14.57 -28.33 -6.61
C LEU A 43 13.04 -28.38 -6.67
N PHE A 44 12.39 -29.12 -5.77
CA PHE A 44 10.92 -29.18 -5.73
C PHE A 44 10.30 -27.82 -5.45
N VAL A 45 10.74 -27.15 -4.37
CA VAL A 45 10.21 -25.84 -3.97
C VAL A 45 10.51 -24.79 -5.05
N PHE A 46 11.75 -24.75 -5.55
CA PHE A 46 12.13 -23.89 -6.67
C PHE A 46 11.25 -24.12 -7.90
N THR A 47 10.99 -25.37 -8.27
CA THR A 47 10.14 -25.67 -9.44
C THR A 47 8.73 -25.14 -9.26
N VAL A 48 8.13 -25.29 -8.07
CA VAL A 48 6.79 -24.77 -7.78
C VAL A 48 6.77 -23.25 -7.91
N LEU A 49 7.70 -22.55 -7.25
CA LEU A 49 7.77 -21.09 -7.27
C LEU A 49 8.08 -20.54 -8.67
N PHE A 50 9.00 -21.18 -9.39
CA PHE A 50 9.34 -20.81 -10.76
C PHE A 50 8.15 -20.95 -11.71
N VAL A 51 7.38 -22.04 -11.60
CA VAL A 51 6.16 -22.23 -12.39
C VAL A 51 5.12 -21.17 -12.04
N ILE A 52 4.96 -20.82 -10.76
CA ILE A 52 4.05 -19.74 -10.34
C ILE A 52 4.45 -18.41 -10.99
N GLN A 53 5.69 -17.95 -10.81
CA GLN A 53 6.19 -16.71 -11.41
C GLN A 53 6.01 -16.70 -12.93
N THR A 54 6.44 -17.76 -13.59
CA THR A 54 6.36 -17.87 -15.06
C THR A 54 4.92 -17.83 -15.54
N MET A 55 3.99 -18.49 -14.84
CA MET A 55 2.57 -18.47 -15.21
C MET A 55 1.96 -17.08 -14.99
N ILE A 56 2.33 -16.36 -13.93
CA ILE A 56 1.86 -14.98 -13.72
C ILE A 56 2.32 -14.09 -14.88
N ILE A 57 3.61 -14.13 -15.22
CA ILE A 57 4.17 -13.36 -16.35
C ILE A 57 3.46 -13.72 -17.65
N LEU A 58 3.38 -15.01 -18.00
CA LEU A 58 2.86 -15.44 -19.30
C LEU A 58 1.34 -15.29 -19.46
N THR A 59 0.56 -15.38 -18.37
CA THR A 59 -0.92 -15.38 -18.45
C THR A 59 -1.56 -14.07 -18.02
N ARG A 60 -0.84 -13.24 -17.24
CA ARG A 60 -1.36 -12.00 -16.67
C ARG A 60 -0.56 -10.77 -17.02
N ASN A 61 0.60 -10.89 -17.67
CA ASN A 61 1.50 -9.76 -17.88
C ASN A 61 1.83 -9.01 -16.57
N SER A 62 2.22 -9.77 -15.56
CA SER A 62 2.47 -9.29 -14.20
C SER A 62 3.63 -10.07 -13.58
N PHE A 63 4.13 -9.65 -12.43
CA PHE A 63 5.10 -10.37 -11.61
C PHE A 63 4.44 -10.85 -10.30
N TYR A 64 5.12 -11.70 -9.51
CA TYR A 64 4.58 -12.09 -8.21
C TYR A 64 4.44 -10.89 -7.29
N ASN A 65 3.19 -10.59 -6.95
CA ASN A 65 2.75 -9.61 -5.97
C ASN A 65 1.46 -10.14 -5.33
N ASN A 66 1.06 -9.59 -4.19
CA ASN A 66 -0.07 -10.07 -3.42
C ASN A 66 -1.27 -9.12 -3.45
N PHE A 67 -1.30 -8.12 -4.35
CA PHE A 67 -2.37 -7.11 -4.44
C PHE A 67 -2.66 -6.43 -3.10
N SER A 68 -1.61 -6.08 -2.38
CA SER A 68 -1.71 -5.41 -1.09
C SER A 68 -0.77 -4.22 -1.05
N ASP A 69 -0.38 -3.81 0.14
CA ASP A 69 0.62 -2.80 0.40
C ASP A 69 1.93 -3.02 -0.38
N ASP A 70 2.21 -4.24 -0.85
CA ASP A 70 3.38 -4.57 -1.64
C ASP A 70 3.48 -3.72 -2.92
N ILE A 71 2.45 -3.72 -3.77
CA ILE A 71 2.41 -2.90 -5.00
C ILE A 71 2.26 -1.42 -4.67
N ILE A 72 1.43 -1.11 -3.66
CA ILE A 72 1.07 0.27 -3.32
C ILE A 72 2.26 1.04 -2.70
N GLN A 73 3.18 0.35 -2.00
CA GLN A 73 4.26 0.98 -1.24
C GLN A 73 5.64 0.38 -1.54
N TYR A 74 5.79 -0.94 -1.37
CA TYR A 74 7.13 -1.54 -1.30
C TYR A 74 7.82 -1.60 -2.65
N TYR A 75 7.09 -1.86 -3.74
CA TYR A 75 7.71 -1.96 -5.07
C TYR A 75 8.30 -0.63 -5.53
N SER A 76 7.55 0.47 -5.42
CA SER A 76 8.04 1.78 -5.84
C SER A 76 9.17 2.30 -4.93
N ILE A 77 9.05 2.15 -3.61
CA ILE A 77 10.12 2.51 -2.67
C ILE A 77 11.40 1.68 -2.91
N MET A 78 11.26 0.40 -3.25
CA MET A 78 12.42 -0.45 -3.55
C MET A 78 13.06 -0.09 -4.91
N CYS A 79 12.26 0.33 -5.90
CA CYS A 79 12.81 0.85 -7.16
C CYS A 79 13.61 2.13 -6.93
N ASP A 80 13.00 3.12 -6.28
CA ASP A 80 13.64 4.38 -5.84
C ASP A 80 14.99 4.12 -5.15
N PHE A 81 14.99 3.25 -4.14
CA PHE A 81 16.21 2.93 -3.38
C PHE A 81 17.30 2.27 -4.23
N VAL A 82 16.94 1.33 -5.09
CA VAL A 82 17.90 0.60 -5.93
C VAL A 82 18.49 1.51 -7.01
N ASP A 83 17.68 2.39 -7.59
CA ASP A 83 18.10 3.32 -8.63
C ASP A 83 18.98 4.42 -8.04
N GLN A 84 18.63 4.95 -6.86
CA GLN A 84 19.52 5.84 -6.09
C GLN A 84 20.90 5.22 -5.77
N ILE A 85 20.96 3.90 -5.52
CA ILE A 85 22.23 3.18 -5.34
C ILE A 85 23.02 3.10 -6.65
N LYS A 86 22.36 2.81 -7.77
CA LYS A 86 23.01 2.67 -9.09
C LYS A 86 23.57 3.99 -9.59
N GLU A 87 22.83 5.07 -9.38
CA GLU A 87 23.19 6.43 -9.80
C GLU A 87 24.15 7.11 -8.83
N GLY A 88 24.19 6.67 -7.57
CA GLY A 88 25.00 7.31 -6.53
C GLY A 88 24.35 8.59 -5.98
N THR A 89 23.02 8.68 -6.05
CA THR A 89 22.20 9.81 -5.59
C THR A 89 21.61 9.58 -4.19
N LEU A 90 21.88 8.42 -3.56
CA LEU A 90 21.39 8.09 -2.21
C LEU A 90 21.66 9.23 -1.20
N SER A 91 20.59 9.67 -0.54
CA SER A 91 20.57 10.83 0.35
C SER A 91 19.94 10.49 1.70
N PHE A 92 20.34 11.20 2.76
CA PHE A 92 19.65 11.14 4.06
C PHE A 92 18.31 11.89 4.06
N PHE A 93 18.06 12.68 3.02
CA PHE A 93 16.81 13.37 2.77
C PHE A 93 16.31 13.02 1.37
N ASN A 94 15.19 12.32 1.28
CA ASN A 94 14.64 11.84 0.01
C ASN A 94 13.51 12.76 -0.44
N LEU A 95 13.73 13.50 -1.54
CA LEU A 95 12.75 14.42 -2.14
C LEU A 95 11.55 13.71 -2.78
N ASN A 96 11.75 12.45 -3.17
CA ASN A 96 10.69 11.59 -3.70
C ASN A 96 9.77 11.06 -2.59
N ASN A 97 9.97 11.44 -1.32
CA ASN A 97 9.02 11.18 -0.25
C ASN A 97 8.15 12.42 0.04
N TYR A 98 7.01 12.54 -0.64
CA TYR A 98 6.10 13.68 -0.50
C TYR A 98 6.77 15.02 -0.86
N LEU A 99 6.85 15.93 0.11
CA LEU A 99 7.58 17.20 0.03
C LEU A 99 9.04 17.07 0.50
N GLY A 100 9.53 15.83 0.57
CA GLY A 100 10.83 15.47 1.12
C GLY A 100 10.70 14.94 2.55
N ALA A 101 11.43 13.86 2.88
CA ALA A 101 11.49 13.33 4.24
C ALA A 101 12.84 12.71 4.55
N SER A 102 13.09 12.50 5.85
CA SER A 102 14.26 11.75 6.32
C SER A 102 14.28 10.34 5.72
N PHE A 103 15.45 9.85 5.31
CA PHE A 103 15.64 8.45 4.86
C PHE A 103 15.17 7.43 5.92
N PHE A 104 15.19 7.81 7.20
CA PHE A 104 14.73 6.95 8.29
C PHE A 104 13.20 6.74 8.32
N SER A 105 12.45 7.49 7.52
CA SER A 105 11.03 7.22 7.23
C SER A 105 10.86 5.96 6.36
N ASP A 106 11.77 5.74 5.41
CA ASP A 106 11.68 4.66 4.41
C ASP A 106 12.29 3.35 4.91
N ILE A 107 13.16 3.39 5.92
CA ILE A 107 13.97 2.22 6.33
C ILE A 107 13.15 1.04 6.87
N TYR A 108 11.90 1.28 7.25
CA TYR A 108 10.93 0.22 7.55
C TYR A 108 10.51 -0.57 6.30
N TYR A 109 10.48 0.08 5.14
CA TYR A 109 10.12 -0.49 3.84
C TYR A 109 11.29 -1.08 3.08
N ILE A 110 12.51 -0.62 3.40
CA ILE A 110 13.74 -1.03 2.74
C ILE A 110 14.56 -1.92 3.70
N PRO A 111 14.39 -3.25 3.66
CA PRO A 111 15.15 -4.12 4.53
C PRO A 111 16.63 -4.09 4.14
N LEU A 112 17.52 -3.68 5.03
CA LEU A 112 18.95 -3.58 4.74
C LEU A 112 19.68 -4.92 4.95
N ASP A 113 19.23 -5.95 4.23
CA ASP A 113 19.71 -7.31 4.41
C ASP A 113 20.26 -7.99 3.14
N ILE A 114 20.58 -9.28 3.25
CA ILE A 114 21.17 -10.04 2.15
C ILE A 114 20.24 -10.17 0.93
N PHE A 115 18.92 -10.10 1.13
CA PHE A 115 17.96 -10.23 0.04
C PHE A 115 17.88 -8.94 -0.76
N THR A 116 17.87 -7.77 -0.12
CA THR A 116 17.96 -6.49 -0.83
C THR A 116 19.26 -6.37 -1.61
N PHE A 117 20.38 -6.86 -1.06
CA PHE A 117 21.62 -6.96 -1.84
C PHE A 117 21.48 -7.86 -3.07
N ILE A 118 20.76 -8.99 -2.98
CA ILE A 118 20.46 -9.85 -4.14
C ILE A 118 19.57 -9.10 -5.14
N THR A 119 18.57 -8.33 -4.69
CA THR A 119 17.72 -7.50 -5.56
C THR A 119 18.56 -6.49 -6.33
N VAL A 120 19.45 -5.75 -5.67
CA VAL A 120 20.39 -4.81 -6.32
C VAL A 120 21.26 -5.52 -7.35
N LEU A 121 21.77 -6.73 -7.07
CA LEU A 121 22.56 -7.48 -8.05
C LEU A 121 21.74 -7.94 -9.26
N LEU A 122 20.50 -8.37 -9.03
CA LEU A 122 19.59 -8.84 -10.07
C LEU A 122 19.03 -7.69 -10.91
N SER A 123 18.92 -6.48 -10.37
CA SER A 123 18.42 -5.31 -11.09
C SER A 123 19.38 -4.76 -12.16
N TYR A 124 20.62 -5.25 -12.21
CA TYR A 124 21.52 -5.03 -13.34
C TYR A 124 21.23 -5.97 -14.53
N ILE A 125 20.36 -6.97 -14.35
CA ILE A 125 20.02 -7.99 -15.36
C ILE A 125 18.54 -7.89 -15.78
N PHE A 126 17.67 -7.53 -14.85
CA PHE A 126 16.23 -7.41 -15.03
C PHE A 126 15.75 -6.03 -14.53
N PRO A 127 14.57 -5.56 -14.95
CA PRO A 127 13.88 -4.46 -14.27
C PRO A 127 13.79 -4.69 -12.75
N THR A 128 13.87 -3.62 -11.97
CA THR A 128 14.04 -3.68 -10.52
C THR A 128 12.87 -4.38 -9.82
N GLU A 129 11.64 -4.11 -10.24
CA GLU A 129 10.42 -4.75 -9.77
C GLU A 129 10.41 -6.27 -10.03
N LEU A 130 10.90 -6.72 -11.19
CA LEU A 130 11.03 -8.15 -11.47
C LEU A 130 12.15 -8.81 -10.66
N ALA A 131 13.25 -8.09 -10.44
CA ALA A 131 14.35 -8.52 -9.57
C ALA A 131 13.90 -8.66 -8.11
N TYR A 132 13.09 -7.71 -7.62
CA TYR A 132 12.53 -7.74 -6.27
C TYR A 132 11.53 -8.88 -6.10
N SER A 133 10.57 -9.00 -7.03
CA SER A 133 9.61 -10.11 -7.07
C SER A 133 10.29 -11.49 -7.07
N THR A 134 11.36 -11.64 -7.85
CA THR A 134 12.16 -12.89 -7.87
C THR A 134 12.85 -13.13 -6.52
N THR A 135 13.33 -12.07 -5.88
CA THR A 135 13.97 -12.14 -4.57
C THR A 135 12.99 -12.58 -3.48
N GLU A 136 11.73 -12.11 -3.51
CA GLU A 136 10.68 -12.57 -2.59
C GLU A 136 10.48 -14.09 -2.64
N LEU A 137 10.49 -14.68 -3.84
CA LEU A 137 10.41 -16.14 -3.98
C LEU A 137 11.68 -16.85 -3.48
N ILE A 138 12.85 -16.23 -3.64
CA ILE A 138 14.11 -16.72 -3.08
C ILE A 138 14.08 -16.72 -1.55
N LYS A 139 13.45 -15.73 -0.90
CA LYS A 139 13.28 -15.69 0.57
C LYS A 139 12.55 -16.93 1.08
N ILE A 140 11.43 -17.29 0.43
CA ILE A 140 10.64 -18.49 0.77
C ILE A 140 11.48 -19.76 0.63
N LEU A 141 12.18 -19.91 -0.50
CA LEU A 141 13.08 -21.05 -0.73
C LEU A 141 14.17 -21.12 0.34
N ALA A 142 14.83 -19.99 0.63
CA ALA A 142 15.89 -19.90 1.63
C ALA A 142 15.36 -20.29 3.02
N GLY A 143 14.17 -19.82 3.40
CA GLY A 143 13.52 -20.18 4.66
C GLY A 143 13.28 -21.68 4.82
N VAL A 144 12.72 -22.32 3.79
CA VAL A 144 12.53 -23.78 3.76
C VAL A 144 13.87 -24.51 3.90
N MET A 145 14.91 -24.06 3.21
CA MET A 145 16.23 -24.68 3.25
C MET A 145 16.93 -24.49 4.60
N VAL A 146 16.78 -23.35 5.26
CA VAL A 146 17.30 -23.10 6.60
C VAL A 146 16.56 -23.93 7.64
N PHE A 147 15.24 -24.06 7.53
CA PHE A 147 14.46 -24.95 8.39
C PHE A 147 14.87 -26.42 8.23
N ALA A 148 15.07 -26.88 6.99
CA ALA A 148 15.61 -28.21 6.71
C ALA A 148 17.01 -28.40 7.32
N TYR A 149 17.87 -27.36 7.27
CA TYR A 149 19.19 -27.37 7.91
C TYR A 149 19.09 -27.49 9.43
N TYR A 150 18.18 -26.76 10.07
CA TYR A 150 17.90 -26.90 11.49
C TYR A 150 17.49 -28.34 11.86
N LEU A 151 16.58 -28.96 11.10
CA LEU A 151 16.16 -30.35 11.34
C LEU A 151 17.32 -31.33 11.20
N ARG A 152 18.22 -31.11 10.24
CA ARG A 152 19.46 -31.89 10.13
C ARG A 152 20.34 -31.71 11.37
N MET A 153 20.50 -30.48 11.87
CA MET A 153 21.32 -30.22 13.05
C MET A 153 20.78 -30.94 14.29
N THR A 154 19.46 -31.06 14.44
CA THR A 154 18.84 -31.77 15.57
C THR A 154 18.81 -33.30 15.40
N GLY A 155 19.33 -33.83 14.29
CA GLY A 155 19.48 -35.26 14.04
C GLY A 155 18.25 -35.92 13.40
N ALA A 156 17.34 -35.15 12.81
CA ALA A 156 16.17 -35.69 12.13
C ALA A 156 16.56 -36.53 10.90
N LYS A 157 15.77 -37.56 10.61
CA LYS A 157 15.92 -38.44 9.45
C LYS A 157 15.67 -37.66 8.16
N ASN A 158 16.33 -38.07 7.07
CA ASN A 158 16.17 -37.49 5.73
C ASN A 158 14.71 -37.39 5.27
N ARG A 159 13.88 -38.40 5.57
CA ARG A 159 12.44 -38.36 5.28
C ARG A 159 11.73 -37.21 6.00
N THR A 160 12.08 -36.96 7.26
CA THR A 160 11.48 -35.95 8.12
C THR A 160 11.86 -34.56 7.62
N ILE A 161 13.14 -34.37 7.28
CA ILE A 161 13.66 -33.13 6.69
C ILE A 161 12.85 -32.75 5.45
N PHE A 162 12.63 -33.70 4.53
CA PHE A 162 11.86 -33.44 3.32
C PHE A 162 10.40 -33.07 3.62
N TRP A 163 9.66 -33.91 4.35
CA TRP A 163 8.23 -33.68 4.59
C TRP A 163 7.96 -32.42 5.40
N MET A 164 8.78 -32.14 6.41
CA MET A 164 8.61 -30.95 7.24
C MET A 164 9.05 -29.67 6.51
N GLY A 165 10.00 -29.78 5.57
CA GLY A 165 10.29 -28.69 4.63
C GLY A 165 9.08 -28.34 3.75
N ILE A 166 8.36 -29.36 3.26
CA ILE A 166 7.10 -29.14 2.51
C ILE A 166 6.00 -28.55 3.39
N VAL A 167 5.82 -29.05 4.61
CA VAL A 167 4.84 -28.49 5.56
C VAL A 167 5.14 -27.03 5.87
N TYR A 168 6.41 -26.68 6.10
CA TYR A 168 6.81 -25.30 6.37
C TYR A 168 6.58 -24.38 5.16
N PHE A 169 6.83 -24.90 3.95
CA PHE A 169 6.59 -24.19 2.69
C PHE A 169 5.12 -23.77 2.52
N VAL A 170 4.18 -24.61 2.94
CA VAL A 170 2.72 -24.33 2.90
C VAL A 170 2.15 -24.02 4.28
N SER A 171 2.96 -23.52 5.20
CA SER A 171 2.45 -23.12 6.52
C SER A 171 1.90 -21.70 6.44
N GLY A 172 0.77 -21.48 7.10
CA GLY A 172 0.09 -20.20 7.04
C GLY A 172 0.81 -19.07 7.75
N GLY A 173 1.76 -19.38 8.64
CA GLY A 173 2.72 -18.39 9.13
C GLY A 173 3.56 -17.82 8.00
N SER A 174 4.10 -18.69 7.12
CA SER A 174 4.87 -18.27 5.96
C SER A 174 4.03 -17.53 4.93
N VAL A 175 2.79 -17.96 4.70
CA VAL A 175 1.87 -17.34 3.74
C VAL A 175 1.33 -15.99 4.24
N SER A 176 1.04 -15.86 5.54
CA SER A 176 0.53 -14.59 6.11
C SER A 176 1.53 -13.45 5.96
N PHE A 177 2.83 -13.75 5.98
CA PHE A 177 3.88 -12.76 5.74
C PHE A 177 4.02 -12.35 4.27
N MET A 178 3.43 -13.07 3.30
CA MET A 178 3.58 -12.75 1.88
C MET A 178 2.98 -11.41 1.48
N ALA A 179 1.95 -10.93 2.19
CA ALA A 179 1.30 -9.65 1.89
C ALA A 179 2.18 -8.41 2.13
N PHE A 180 3.31 -8.61 2.82
CA PHE A 180 4.26 -7.55 3.15
C PHE A 180 5.67 -8.08 2.84
N PRO A 181 6.30 -7.64 1.74
CA PRO A 181 7.61 -8.13 1.31
C PRO A 181 8.70 -8.07 2.38
N VAL A 182 8.68 -7.03 3.22
CA VAL A 182 9.54 -6.96 4.41
C VAL A 182 9.25 -8.15 5.32
N PHE A 183 8.00 -8.33 5.75
CA PHE A 183 7.63 -9.41 6.69
C PHE A 183 7.92 -10.80 6.15
N LEU A 184 7.87 -11.00 4.83
CA LEU A 184 8.16 -12.29 4.19
C LEU A 184 9.55 -12.81 4.58
N SER A 185 10.51 -11.93 4.88
CA SER A 185 11.85 -12.33 5.32
C SER A 185 11.85 -13.07 6.66
N LEU A 186 10.79 -12.96 7.49
CA LEU A 186 10.63 -13.78 8.69
C LEU A 186 10.53 -15.28 8.38
N THR A 187 10.10 -15.66 7.18
CA THR A 187 10.16 -17.05 6.71
C THR A 187 11.58 -17.60 6.68
N PHE A 188 12.58 -16.73 6.52
CA PHE A 188 13.99 -17.05 6.64
C PHE A 188 14.53 -16.84 8.06
N TYR A 189 14.26 -15.68 8.66
CA TYR A 189 14.87 -15.31 9.94
C TYR A 189 14.39 -16.16 11.12
N LEU A 190 13.13 -16.62 11.14
CA LEU A 190 12.63 -17.46 12.25
C LEU A 190 13.31 -18.84 12.28
N PRO A 191 13.42 -19.60 11.15
CA PRO A 191 14.25 -20.80 11.11
C PRO A 191 15.74 -20.51 11.35
N ALA A 192 16.27 -19.39 10.85
CA ALA A 192 17.66 -19.02 11.08
C ALA A 192 17.94 -18.80 12.58
N ALA A 193 17.01 -18.22 13.34
CA ALA A 193 17.10 -18.09 14.78
C ALA A 193 17.30 -19.45 15.47
N LEU A 194 16.57 -20.49 15.04
CA LEU A 194 16.76 -21.86 15.55
C LEU A 194 18.16 -22.41 15.24
N VAL A 195 18.69 -22.16 14.04
CA VAL A 195 20.06 -22.54 13.67
C VAL A 195 21.08 -21.82 14.56
N VAL A 196 20.92 -20.51 14.76
CA VAL A 196 21.79 -19.68 15.61
C VAL A 196 21.78 -20.17 17.05
N ILE A 197 20.60 -20.52 17.57
CA ILE A 197 20.45 -21.16 18.88
C ILE A 197 21.28 -22.45 18.93
N GLN A 198 21.14 -23.36 17.96
CA GLN A 198 21.94 -24.59 17.95
C GLN A 198 23.46 -24.34 17.82
N LEU A 199 23.89 -23.30 17.09
CA LEU A 199 25.30 -22.94 16.97
C LEU A 199 25.85 -22.36 18.29
N TYR A 200 25.09 -21.48 18.96
CA TYR A 200 25.41 -20.94 20.27
C TYR A 200 25.61 -22.06 21.30
N ILE A 201 24.66 -22.99 21.31
CA ILE A 201 24.64 -24.20 22.13
C ILE A 201 25.89 -25.07 21.93
N ARG A 202 26.39 -25.15 20.69
CA ARG A 202 27.62 -25.87 20.32
C ARG A 202 28.90 -25.04 20.54
N GLY A 203 28.79 -23.88 21.18
CA GLY A 203 29.91 -23.01 21.56
C GLY A 203 30.27 -21.94 20.54
N LYS A 204 29.57 -21.82 19.40
CA LYS A 204 29.80 -20.76 18.40
C LYS A 204 29.07 -19.47 18.79
N LYS A 205 29.52 -18.85 19.89
CA LYS A 205 28.87 -17.69 20.51
C LYS A 205 28.85 -16.43 19.63
N TRP A 206 29.85 -16.27 18.76
CA TRP A 206 30.00 -15.10 17.88
C TRP A 206 28.85 -14.92 16.87
N VAL A 207 28.05 -15.96 16.61
CA VAL A 207 26.96 -15.91 15.63
C VAL A 207 25.76 -15.13 16.17
N VAL A 208 25.53 -15.15 17.50
CA VAL A 208 24.38 -14.49 18.14
C VAL A 208 24.34 -12.97 17.88
N PRO A 209 25.41 -12.18 18.15
CA PRO A 209 25.38 -10.75 17.89
C PRO A 209 25.27 -10.42 16.40
N LEU A 210 25.87 -11.22 15.50
CA LEU A 210 25.74 -11.01 14.06
C LEU A 210 24.31 -11.26 13.56
N PHE A 211 23.64 -12.27 14.11
CA PHE A 211 22.24 -12.54 13.79
C PHE A 211 21.33 -11.41 14.29
N ALA A 212 21.51 -10.95 15.53
CA ALA A 212 20.74 -9.84 16.07
C ALA A 212 20.98 -8.53 15.28
N PHE A 213 22.24 -8.24 14.91
CA PHE A 213 22.60 -7.13 14.03
C PHE A 213 21.88 -7.22 12.67
N ALA A 214 21.97 -8.37 11.99
CA ALA A 214 21.33 -8.58 10.69
C ALA A 214 19.80 -8.49 10.78
N LEU A 215 19.21 -8.96 11.88
CA LEU A 215 17.77 -8.93 12.10
C LEU A 215 17.23 -7.51 12.32
N VAL A 216 17.98 -6.65 13.02
CA VAL A 216 17.62 -5.23 13.19
C VAL A 216 17.80 -4.44 11.90
N PHE A 217 18.85 -4.74 11.12
CA PHE A 217 19.06 -4.16 9.79
C PHE A 217 18.00 -4.59 8.78
N TYR A 218 17.55 -5.84 8.87
CA TYR A 218 16.42 -6.33 8.11
C TYR A 218 15.16 -5.51 8.38
N ASP A 219 14.75 -5.38 9.65
CA ASP A 219 13.62 -4.55 10.04
C ASP A 219 13.65 -4.36 11.55
N PHE A 220 13.79 -3.12 12.00
CA PHE A 220 13.86 -2.85 13.44
C PHE A 220 12.51 -3.11 14.14
N TYR A 221 11.39 -2.92 13.42
CA TYR A 221 10.04 -3.11 13.95
C TYR A 221 9.78 -4.59 14.24
N LEU A 222 9.94 -5.50 13.28
CA LEU A 222 9.79 -6.93 13.53
C LEU A 222 10.98 -7.55 14.24
N GLY A 223 12.14 -6.90 14.18
CA GLY A 223 13.37 -7.39 14.77
C GLY A 223 13.23 -7.63 16.28
N TYR A 224 12.59 -6.72 17.02
CA TYR A 224 12.39 -6.94 18.46
C TYR A 224 11.42 -8.10 18.72
N SER A 225 10.32 -8.22 17.96
CA SER A 225 9.35 -9.32 18.10
C SER A 225 10.01 -10.67 17.84
N ALA A 226 10.82 -10.76 16.79
CA ALA A 226 11.58 -11.95 16.44
C ALA A 226 12.67 -12.28 17.48
N ILE A 227 13.34 -11.29 18.08
CA ILE A 227 14.29 -11.48 19.20
C ILE A 227 13.58 -12.00 20.46
N ALA A 228 12.41 -11.47 20.78
CA ALA A 228 11.60 -11.94 21.90
C ALA A 228 11.16 -13.41 21.67
N PHE A 229 10.69 -13.72 20.47
CA PHE A 229 10.32 -15.08 20.08
C PHE A 229 11.51 -16.04 20.08
N MET A 230 12.67 -15.62 19.54
CA MET A 230 13.94 -16.37 19.61
C MET A 230 14.33 -16.69 21.04
N SER A 231 14.13 -15.76 21.98
CA SER A 231 14.42 -15.98 23.40
C SER A 231 13.57 -17.10 24.00
N ILE A 232 12.28 -17.18 23.63
CA ILE A 232 11.40 -18.30 24.02
C ILE A 232 11.91 -19.60 23.39
N LEU A 233 12.26 -19.60 22.11
CA LEU A 233 12.79 -20.77 21.42
C LEU A 233 14.12 -21.26 22.02
N TYR A 234 14.99 -20.36 22.48
CA TYR A 234 16.21 -20.72 23.20
C TYR A 234 15.89 -21.51 24.48
N ILE A 235 14.89 -21.08 25.25
CA ILE A 235 14.44 -21.80 26.45
C ILE A 235 13.95 -23.19 26.08
N VAL A 236 13.12 -23.29 25.04
CA VAL A 236 12.58 -24.56 24.53
C VAL A 236 13.71 -25.52 24.13
N GLU A 237 14.69 -25.06 23.34
CA GLU A 237 15.83 -25.88 22.91
C GLU A 237 16.77 -26.27 24.05
N ALA A 238 16.96 -25.39 25.04
CA ALA A 238 17.72 -25.71 26.24
C ALA A 238 17.06 -26.84 27.06
N LEU A 239 15.74 -26.78 27.24
CA LEU A 239 14.97 -27.78 28.02
C LEU A 239 14.94 -29.16 27.36
N LYS A 240 15.05 -29.24 26.02
CA LYS A 240 15.11 -30.52 25.29
C LYS A 240 16.40 -31.29 25.54
N ARG A 241 17.50 -30.62 25.92
CA ARG A 241 18.82 -31.26 26.01
C ARG A 241 18.87 -32.40 27.05
N PRO A 242 19.63 -33.47 26.76
CA PRO A 242 20.01 -34.42 27.78
C PRO A 242 20.85 -33.72 28.85
N GLY A 243 20.66 -34.07 30.12
CA GLY A 243 21.43 -33.49 31.23
C GLY A 243 21.17 -32.02 31.59
N PHE A 244 20.04 -31.40 31.18
CA PHE A 244 19.66 -30.03 31.58
C PHE A 244 19.87 -29.75 33.08
N ARG A 245 20.53 -28.63 33.38
CA ARG A 245 20.75 -28.09 34.73
C ARG A 245 20.41 -26.61 34.75
N VAL A 246 19.71 -26.16 35.79
CA VAL A 246 19.18 -24.80 35.90
C VAL A 246 20.30 -23.75 35.93
N TRP A 247 21.36 -23.95 36.72
CA TRP A 247 22.39 -22.92 36.88
C TRP A 247 23.22 -22.64 35.60
N PRO A 248 23.75 -23.66 34.89
CA PRO A 248 24.36 -23.44 33.58
C PRO A 248 23.40 -22.78 32.58
N PHE A 249 22.12 -23.16 32.60
CA PHE A 249 21.12 -22.55 31.74
C PHE A 249 20.94 -21.05 32.01
N VAL A 250 20.85 -20.63 33.28
CA VAL A 250 20.74 -19.20 33.64
C VAL A 250 21.99 -18.43 33.22
N ARG A 251 23.18 -18.95 33.49
CA ARG A 251 24.45 -18.31 33.09
C ARG A 251 24.56 -18.19 31.58
N ASP A 252 24.29 -19.27 30.86
CA ASP A 252 24.38 -19.29 29.40
C ASP A 252 23.24 -18.47 28.78
N GLY A 253 22.08 -18.35 29.44
CA GLY A 253 20.99 -17.45 29.05
C GLY A 253 21.36 -15.98 29.22
N ALA A 254 21.99 -15.59 30.33
CA ALA A 254 22.49 -14.23 30.53
C ALA A 254 23.56 -13.87 29.49
N ALA A 255 24.46 -14.81 29.17
CA ALA A 255 25.44 -14.61 28.11
C ALA A 255 24.78 -14.50 26.72
N PHE A 256 23.73 -15.27 26.45
CA PHE A 256 22.96 -15.17 25.20
C PHE A 256 22.28 -13.81 25.06
N LEU A 257 21.64 -13.32 26.14
CA LEU A 257 21.03 -11.99 26.18
C LEU A 257 22.07 -10.88 25.97
N GLY A 258 23.22 -10.93 26.67
CA GLY A 258 24.28 -9.94 26.49
C GLY A 258 24.83 -9.91 25.05
N LEU A 259 24.84 -11.05 24.37
CA LEU A 259 25.23 -11.14 22.96
C LEU A 259 24.16 -10.60 22.01
N ILE A 260 22.87 -10.75 22.32
CA ILE A 260 21.79 -10.07 21.59
C ILE A 260 21.94 -8.56 21.73
N LEU A 261 22.11 -8.05 22.96
CA LEU A 261 22.30 -6.62 23.22
C LEU A 261 23.53 -6.06 22.50
N LEU A 262 24.61 -6.84 22.40
CA LEU A 262 25.77 -6.47 21.60
C LEU A 262 25.42 -6.30 20.11
N GLY A 263 24.62 -7.22 19.54
CA GLY A 263 24.14 -7.10 18.16
C GLY A 263 23.24 -5.88 17.94
N ILE A 264 22.36 -5.56 18.90
CA ILE A 264 21.53 -4.34 18.89
C ILE A 264 22.40 -3.08 18.95
N ALA A 265 23.46 -3.07 19.78
CA ALA A 265 24.41 -1.96 19.82
C ALA A 265 25.17 -1.82 18.49
N MET A 266 25.55 -2.92 17.85
CA MET A 266 26.18 -2.91 16.52
C MET A 266 25.26 -2.31 15.45
N SER A 267 23.93 -2.37 15.62
CA SER A 267 22.97 -1.79 14.69
C SER A 267 22.54 -0.35 15.01
N GLY A 268 23.18 0.32 15.97
CA GLY A 268 22.80 1.64 16.48
C GLY A 268 22.71 2.75 15.42
N ILE A 269 23.53 2.70 14.35
CA ILE A 269 23.53 3.69 13.27
C ILE A 269 22.20 3.77 12.50
N VAL A 270 21.46 2.66 12.45
CA VAL A 270 20.12 2.58 11.86
C VAL A 270 19.06 2.68 12.95
N LEU A 271 19.19 1.82 13.98
CA LEU A 271 18.15 1.66 14.99
C LEU A 271 17.85 2.96 15.76
N TYR A 272 18.88 3.70 16.15
CA TYR A 272 18.68 4.85 17.04
C TYR A 272 18.03 6.05 16.32
N PRO A 273 18.52 6.48 15.14
CA PRO A 273 17.82 7.49 14.35
C PRO A 273 16.39 7.10 13.99
N SER A 274 16.14 5.84 13.59
CA SER A 274 14.78 5.37 13.31
C SER A 274 13.86 5.50 14.52
N ILE A 275 14.32 5.13 15.73
CA ILE A 275 13.51 5.28 16.94
C ILE A 275 13.20 6.75 17.23
N LEU A 276 14.16 7.66 17.06
CA LEU A 276 13.93 9.09 17.29
C LEU A 276 12.94 9.65 16.27
N TYR A 277 13.12 9.37 14.99
CA TYR A 277 12.21 9.80 13.92
C TYR A 277 10.76 9.38 14.23
N ILE A 278 10.57 8.13 14.64
CA ILE A 278 9.27 7.57 15.00
C ILE A 278 8.63 8.27 16.20
N LEU A 279 9.43 8.59 17.21
CA LEU A 279 8.92 9.14 18.46
C LEU A 279 8.71 10.65 18.39
N GLU A 280 9.49 11.36 17.57
CA GLU A 280 9.55 12.82 17.53
C GLU A 280 8.92 13.41 16.27
N ASP A 281 9.06 12.75 15.11
CA ASP A 281 8.81 13.38 13.80
C ASP A 281 7.65 12.72 13.01
N THR A 282 7.06 11.62 13.50
CA THR A 282 5.90 10.96 12.86
C THR A 282 4.57 11.26 13.54
N TYR A 283 3.50 11.37 12.74
CA TYR A 283 2.14 11.47 13.28
C TYR A 283 1.63 10.11 13.76
N ARG A 284 1.04 10.06 14.96
CA ARG A 284 0.46 8.85 15.54
C ARG A 284 -0.89 9.14 16.20
N THR A 285 -1.95 8.53 15.69
CA THR A 285 -3.25 8.55 16.36
C THR A 285 -3.21 7.65 17.59
N GLU A 286 -3.93 8.04 18.64
CA GLU A 286 -4.19 7.14 19.76
C GLU A 286 -5.18 6.06 19.33
N GLY A 287 -4.74 4.79 19.34
CA GLY A 287 -5.62 3.65 19.13
C GLY A 287 -6.54 3.42 20.34
N SER A 288 -7.75 2.91 20.07
CA SER A 288 -8.66 2.43 21.11
C SER A 288 -8.84 0.91 21.02
N PHE A 289 -8.87 0.24 22.17
CA PHE A 289 -9.10 -1.20 22.26
C PHE A 289 -10.49 -1.51 22.84
N ASN A 290 -11.40 -1.98 21.98
CA ASN A 290 -12.72 -2.47 22.39
C ASN A 290 -12.62 -3.85 23.06
N ALA A 291 -12.28 -3.85 24.36
CA ALA A 291 -12.08 -5.06 25.14
C ALA A 291 -13.40 -5.72 25.57
N TRP A 292 -13.43 -7.06 25.55
CA TRP A 292 -14.42 -7.83 26.30
C TRP A 292 -13.99 -7.88 27.78
N VAL A 293 -14.75 -7.21 28.65
CA VAL A 293 -14.46 -7.14 30.08
C VAL A 293 -15.14 -8.30 30.81
N VAL A 294 -14.34 -9.14 31.46
CA VAL A 294 -14.81 -10.27 32.27
C VAL A 294 -14.36 -10.07 33.72
N THR A 295 -15.32 -9.91 34.64
CA THR A 295 -15.02 -9.77 36.07
C THR A 295 -14.86 -11.14 36.71
N ILE A 296 -13.65 -11.45 37.19
CA ILE A 296 -13.35 -12.70 37.91
C ILE A 296 -12.79 -12.35 39.29
N PHE A 297 -13.44 -12.86 40.35
CA PHE A 297 -13.07 -12.59 41.75
C PHE A 297 -12.92 -11.09 42.10
N GLY A 298 -13.70 -10.23 41.44
CA GLY A 298 -13.67 -8.77 41.65
C GLY A 298 -12.58 -8.03 40.84
N TYR A 299 -11.85 -8.72 39.97
CA TYR A 299 -10.89 -8.11 39.05
C TYR A 299 -11.46 -8.11 37.63
N ASP A 300 -11.38 -6.96 36.96
CA ASP A 300 -11.80 -6.80 35.57
C ASP A 300 -10.67 -7.21 34.64
N LEU A 301 -10.86 -8.31 33.91
CA LEU A 301 -9.93 -8.77 32.89
C LEU A 301 -10.39 -8.25 31.53
N LYS A 302 -9.50 -7.52 30.85
CA LYS A 302 -9.70 -7.07 29.46
C LYS A 302 -9.21 -8.14 28.49
N LEU A 303 -10.12 -8.74 27.74
CA LEU A 303 -9.87 -9.80 26.77
C LEU A 303 -10.23 -9.32 25.35
N PHE A 304 -9.80 -10.05 24.32
CA PHE A 304 -10.33 -9.84 22.97
C PHE A 304 -11.83 -10.15 22.92
N GLN A 305 -12.53 -9.58 21.93
CA GLN A 305 -13.92 -9.97 21.66
C GLN A 305 -14.00 -11.48 21.34
N PRO A 306 -15.08 -12.17 21.75
CA PRO A 306 -15.27 -13.61 21.49
C PRO A 306 -15.02 -14.01 20.03
N GLU A 307 -15.47 -13.18 19.10
CA GLU A 307 -15.33 -13.31 17.65
C GLU A 307 -13.87 -13.43 17.20
N ILE A 308 -12.95 -12.68 17.82
CA ILE A 308 -11.51 -12.77 17.53
C ILE A 308 -10.96 -14.15 17.90
N TYR A 309 -11.38 -14.73 19.02
CA TYR A 309 -10.96 -16.09 19.38
C TYR A 309 -11.53 -17.14 18.43
N ILE A 310 -12.78 -16.98 17.99
CA ILE A 310 -13.39 -17.86 16.99
C ILE A 310 -12.61 -17.78 15.67
N ARG A 311 -12.19 -16.57 15.27
CA ARG A 311 -11.33 -16.33 14.11
C ARG A 311 -10.00 -17.06 14.23
N VAL A 312 -9.28 -16.88 15.34
CA VAL A 312 -7.99 -17.56 15.59
C VAL A 312 -8.12 -19.08 15.51
N ILE A 313 -9.18 -19.67 16.09
CA ILE A 313 -9.40 -21.12 16.06
C ILE A 313 -9.75 -21.61 14.65
N ALA A 314 -10.56 -20.86 13.89
CA ALA A 314 -10.90 -21.20 12.51
C ALA A 314 -9.66 -21.28 11.62
N LYS A 315 -8.67 -20.40 11.86
CA LYS A 315 -7.41 -20.33 11.12
C LYS A 315 -6.42 -21.48 11.41
N ILE A 316 -6.83 -22.50 12.16
CA ILE A 316 -6.18 -23.82 12.21
C ILE A 316 -6.58 -24.67 11.00
N PHE A 317 -7.81 -24.47 10.49
CA PHE A 317 -8.43 -25.29 9.46
C PHE A 317 -8.41 -24.66 8.07
N THR A 318 -8.09 -23.36 7.97
CA THR A 318 -8.01 -22.65 6.70
C THR A 318 -6.65 -22.03 6.56
N GLU A 319 -6.10 -22.13 5.35
CA GLU A 319 -4.92 -21.39 4.97
C GLU A 319 -5.28 -19.89 4.86
N GLN A 320 -4.28 -19.02 4.97
CA GLN A 320 -4.42 -17.58 4.78
C GLN A 320 -4.29 -17.22 3.29
N LYS A 321 -5.17 -16.34 2.80
CA LYS A 321 -5.00 -15.65 1.51
C LYS A 321 -4.24 -14.35 1.78
N GLY A 322 -3.30 -13.98 0.90
CA GLY A 322 -2.48 -12.77 1.06
C GLY A 322 -3.26 -11.47 1.31
N ILE A 323 -4.52 -11.35 0.87
CA ILE A 323 -5.33 -10.11 0.99
C ILE A 323 -6.45 -10.27 2.05
N GLY A 324 -6.56 -11.45 2.67
CA GLY A 324 -7.75 -11.87 3.41
C GLY A 324 -7.69 -11.65 4.92
N PHE A 325 -7.40 -10.43 5.39
CA PHE A 325 -7.13 -10.18 6.82
C PHE A 325 -8.36 -9.86 7.67
N TYR A 326 -9.45 -9.39 7.05
CA TYR A 326 -10.68 -9.06 7.78
C TYR A 326 -11.46 -10.31 8.17
N GLY A 327 -12.19 -10.22 9.27
CA GLY A 327 -13.14 -11.23 9.73
C GLY A 327 -14.39 -10.57 10.29
N PHE A 328 -14.85 -11.04 11.45
CA PHE A 328 -16.12 -10.64 12.05
C PHE A 328 -16.11 -9.20 12.58
N GLU A 329 -14.97 -8.77 13.12
CA GLU A 329 -14.84 -7.44 13.75
C GLU A 329 -14.39 -6.37 12.77
N ASN A 330 -14.16 -6.73 11.49
CA ASN A 330 -13.60 -5.87 10.46
C ASN A 330 -12.31 -5.17 10.92
N ASN A 331 -11.53 -5.84 11.76
CA ASN A 331 -10.36 -5.25 12.40
C ASN A 331 -9.09 -5.92 11.88
N TYR A 332 -8.45 -5.25 10.93
CA TYR A 332 -7.20 -5.67 10.31
C TYR A 332 -6.13 -6.09 11.36
N GLY A 333 -6.00 -5.36 12.47
CA GLY A 333 -4.94 -5.62 13.44
C GLY A 333 -5.18 -6.77 14.42
N LEU A 334 -6.44 -7.14 14.61
CA LEU A 334 -6.84 -8.23 15.50
C LEU A 334 -7.09 -9.54 14.75
N GLU A 335 -7.39 -9.48 13.45
CA GLU A 335 -7.84 -10.63 12.65
C GLU A 335 -6.78 -11.13 11.65
N HIS A 336 -5.63 -10.47 11.57
CA HIS A 336 -4.47 -10.89 10.78
C HIS A 336 -3.71 -12.04 11.47
N VAL A 337 -4.28 -13.25 11.41
CA VAL A 337 -3.75 -14.45 12.08
C VAL A 337 -3.87 -15.72 11.24
N SER A 338 -2.85 -16.58 11.34
CA SER A 338 -2.86 -17.95 10.81
C SER A 338 -2.14 -18.95 11.72
N LEU A 339 -2.78 -20.10 11.94
CA LEU A 339 -2.25 -21.25 12.69
C LEU A 339 -2.22 -22.52 11.82
N TYR A 340 -2.23 -22.36 10.50
CA TYR A 340 -2.30 -23.46 9.57
C TYR A 340 -0.90 -24.06 9.29
N ILE A 341 -0.77 -25.38 9.37
CA ILE A 341 0.42 -26.15 8.96
C ILE A 341 0.05 -27.38 8.12
N THR A 342 -1.11 -27.39 7.46
CA THR A 342 -1.89 -28.57 7.03
C THR A 342 -2.72 -29.22 8.14
N VAL A 343 -3.99 -29.51 7.86
CA VAL A 343 -4.90 -30.21 8.78
C VAL A 343 -4.52 -31.68 8.94
N VAL A 344 -3.93 -32.31 7.91
CA VAL A 344 -3.32 -33.64 8.06
C VAL A 344 -2.13 -33.56 9.01
N GLY A 345 -1.25 -32.57 8.84
CA GLY A 345 -0.12 -32.32 9.74
C GLY A 345 -0.58 -32.07 11.17
N MET A 346 -1.57 -31.21 11.37
CA MET A 346 -2.14 -30.90 12.68
C MET A 346 -2.74 -32.14 13.37
N ALA A 347 -3.46 -32.97 12.62
CA ALA A 347 -3.99 -34.24 13.13
C ALA A 347 -2.86 -35.17 13.59
N PHE A 348 -1.76 -35.27 12.84
CA PHE A 348 -0.60 -36.08 13.25
C PHE A 348 0.16 -35.46 14.42
N MET A 349 0.31 -34.13 14.46
CA MET A 349 0.98 -33.39 15.54
C MET A 349 0.35 -33.72 16.90
N SER A 350 -0.98 -33.88 16.96
CA SER A 350 -1.72 -34.26 18.17
C SER A 350 -1.26 -35.59 18.80
N TYR A 351 -0.56 -36.45 18.04
CA TYR A 351 -0.01 -37.69 18.57
C TYR A 351 1.04 -37.45 19.67
N ILE A 352 1.60 -36.24 19.76
CA ILE A 352 2.55 -35.82 20.80
C ILE A 352 2.03 -36.12 22.21
N TYR A 353 0.72 -35.98 22.44
CA TYR A 353 0.08 -36.22 23.75
C TYR A 353 0.23 -37.68 24.21
N PHE A 354 0.38 -38.61 23.29
CA PHE A 354 0.55 -40.04 23.58
C PHE A 354 2.01 -40.49 23.60
N MET A 355 2.94 -39.64 23.15
CA MET A 355 4.37 -39.92 23.19
C MET A 355 4.94 -39.78 24.61
N LYS A 356 5.95 -40.60 24.90
CA LYS A 356 6.75 -40.54 26.13
C LYS A 356 8.12 -39.96 25.82
N GLY A 357 8.81 -39.46 26.85
CA GLY A 357 10.16 -38.91 26.71
C GLY A 357 10.27 -37.49 27.26
N ARG A 358 11.50 -36.96 27.31
CA ARG A 358 11.75 -35.58 27.75
C ARG A 358 11.26 -34.58 26.72
N ILE A 359 11.64 -34.74 25.47
CA ILE A 359 11.27 -33.84 24.37
C ILE A 359 9.74 -33.74 24.25
N ALA A 360 9.04 -34.88 24.26
CA ALA A 360 7.58 -34.91 24.26
C ALA A 360 6.96 -34.15 25.44
N ARG A 361 7.55 -34.23 26.65
CA ARG A 361 7.06 -33.46 27.82
C ARG A 361 7.26 -31.96 27.65
N VAL A 362 8.39 -31.53 27.09
CA VAL A 362 8.65 -30.11 26.79
C VAL A 362 7.58 -29.59 25.84
N TYR A 363 7.30 -30.31 24.75
CA TYR A 363 6.26 -29.90 23.80
C TYR A 363 4.84 -29.90 24.39
N LYS A 364 4.50 -30.87 25.26
CA LYS A 364 3.20 -30.87 25.97
C LYS A 364 3.02 -29.67 26.89
N LEU A 365 4.10 -29.09 27.41
CA LEU A 365 4.05 -27.85 28.21
C LEU A 365 4.04 -26.61 27.31
N LEU A 366 4.69 -26.69 26.15
CA LEU A 366 4.76 -25.58 25.20
C LEU A 366 3.41 -25.25 24.57
N ILE A 367 2.59 -26.26 24.24
CA ILE A 367 1.26 -26.05 23.66
C ILE A 367 0.35 -25.19 24.58
N PRO A 368 0.09 -25.56 25.85
CA PRO A 368 -0.73 -24.73 26.72
C PRO A 368 -0.08 -23.38 27.04
N PHE A 369 1.25 -23.29 27.07
CA PHE A 369 1.94 -22.00 27.20
C PHE A 369 1.64 -21.07 26.00
N GLY A 370 1.75 -21.58 24.77
CA GLY A 370 1.39 -20.82 23.56
C GLY A 370 -0.07 -20.37 23.56
N LEU A 371 -0.99 -21.23 23.98
CA LEU A 371 -2.41 -20.88 24.12
C LEU A 371 -2.63 -19.76 25.14
N ILE A 372 -1.90 -19.75 26.26
CA ILE A 372 -1.96 -18.65 27.24
C ILE A 372 -1.47 -17.34 26.60
N LEU A 373 -0.39 -17.38 25.83
CA LEU A 373 0.12 -16.20 25.15
C LEU A 373 -0.91 -15.64 24.15
N ILE A 374 -1.57 -16.51 23.38
CA ILE A 374 -2.62 -16.13 22.42
C ILE A 374 -3.87 -15.58 23.14
N PHE A 375 -4.24 -16.18 24.27
CA PHE A 375 -5.49 -15.86 24.96
C PHE A 375 -5.48 -14.48 25.62
N PHE A 376 -4.34 -14.02 26.17
CA PHE A 376 -4.28 -12.75 26.87
C PHE A 376 -3.74 -11.62 25.97
N PRO A 377 -4.53 -10.54 25.74
CA PRO A 377 -4.10 -9.41 24.91
C PRO A 377 -2.78 -8.75 25.33
N LEU A 378 -2.42 -8.84 26.63
CA LEU A 378 -1.14 -8.36 27.15
C LEU A 378 0.06 -8.81 26.31
N PHE A 379 0.07 -10.06 25.86
CA PHE A 379 1.17 -10.55 25.05
C PHE A 379 1.17 -9.98 23.64
N SER A 380 -0.01 -9.68 23.09
CA SER A 380 -0.09 -8.94 21.83
C SER A 380 0.53 -7.55 21.96
N TYR A 381 0.26 -6.79 23.03
CA TYR A 381 0.97 -5.52 23.30
C TYR A 381 2.49 -5.70 23.38
N VAL A 382 2.97 -6.71 24.10
CA VAL A 382 4.41 -6.98 24.25
C VAL A 382 5.06 -7.32 22.91
N PHE A 383 4.41 -8.15 22.08
CA PHE A 383 4.94 -8.55 20.80
C PHE A 383 4.71 -7.50 19.69
N SER A 384 3.82 -6.53 19.87
CA SER A 384 3.57 -5.41 18.94
C SER A 384 4.25 -4.10 19.32
N GLY A 385 4.79 -4.01 20.53
CA GLY A 385 5.49 -2.80 21.00
C GLY A 385 4.56 -1.58 21.11
N THR A 386 3.25 -1.81 21.09
CA THR A 386 2.21 -0.79 21.19
C THR A 386 1.76 -0.65 22.64
N THR A 387 1.22 0.52 22.98
CA THR A 387 0.70 0.83 24.32
C THR A 387 -0.81 1.10 24.33
N ASP A 388 -1.38 1.32 23.15
CA ASP A 388 -2.72 1.84 22.89
C ASP A 388 -3.69 0.73 22.42
N SER A 389 -3.26 -0.13 21.49
CA SER A 389 -4.07 -1.25 20.99
C SER A 389 -3.26 -2.54 20.80
N PRO A 390 -3.80 -3.73 21.15
CA PRO A 390 -3.10 -4.99 20.97
C PRO A 390 -3.13 -5.41 19.49
N TYR A 391 -2.05 -6.05 19.02
CA TYR A 391 -1.93 -6.47 17.62
C TYR A 391 -1.59 -7.96 17.51
N THR A 392 -2.40 -8.77 16.83
CA THR A 392 -2.34 -10.25 16.90
C THR A 392 -1.39 -10.90 15.89
N ARG A 393 -0.77 -10.13 14.99
CA ARG A 393 0.09 -10.62 13.89
C ARG A 393 1.26 -11.50 14.36
N TRP A 394 1.76 -11.34 15.59
CA TRP A 394 2.83 -12.18 16.15
C TRP A 394 2.45 -13.67 16.23
N ILE A 395 1.14 -13.99 16.27
CA ILE A 395 0.63 -15.37 16.29
C ILE A 395 1.08 -16.14 15.03
N ASN A 396 1.34 -15.44 13.91
CA ASN A 396 1.85 -16.02 12.67
C ASN A 396 3.26 -16.65 12.82
N MET A 397 3.94 -16.44 13.95
CA MET A 397 5.20 -17.12 14.28
C MET A 397 4.98 -18.54 14.87
N MET A 398 3.79 -18.85 15.38
CA MET A 398 3.46 -20.13 16.01
C MET A 398 3.49 -21.35 15.08
N PRO A 399 3.12 -21.25 13.79
CA PRO A 399 3.25 -22.35 12.83
C PRO A 399 4.66 -22.96 12.73
N LEU A 400 5.72 -22.19 13.01
CA LEU A 400 7.09 -22.74 13.10
C LEU A 400 7.19 -23.73 14.28
N VAL A 401 6.64 -23.37 15.45
CA VAL A 401 6.63 -24.22 16.65
C VAL A 401 5.79 -25.48 16.40
N GLU A 402 4.63 -25.33 15.77
CA GLU A 402 3.76 -26.46 15.40
C GLU A 402 4.50 -27.42 14.46
N THR A 403 5.19 -26.90 13.45
CA THR A 403 6.01 -27.70 12.53
C THR A 403 7.17 -28.38 13.26
N MET A 404 7.79 -27.75 14.27
CA MET A 404 8.82 -28.39 15.11
C MET A 404 8.26 -29.56 15.95
N ILE A 405 7.03 -29.44 16.46
CA ILE A 405 6.35 -30.52 17.20
C ILE A 405 6.02 -31.65 16.24
N LEU A 406 5.43 -31.34 15.09
CA LEU A 406 5.11 -32.32 14.05
C LEU A 406 6.37 -33.05 13.57
N ALA A 407 7.49 -32.34 13.38
CA ALA A 407 8.76 -32.94 12.97
C ALA A 407 9.23 -34.03 13.95
N TYR A 408 9.09 -33.80 15.25
CA TYR A 408 9.45 -34.80 16.26
C TYR A 408 8.52 -36.02 16.24
N VAL A 409 7.21 -35.81 16.10
CA VAL A 409 6.25 -36.91 15.95
C VAL A 409 6.55 -37.74 14.69
N PHE A 410 6.78 -37.05 13.58
CA PHE A 410 7.01 -37.66 12.28
C PHE A 410 8.35 -38.39 12.21
N ASP A 411 9.39 -37.90 12.89
CA ASP A 411 10.67 -38.59 12.92
C ASP A 411 10.57 -39.96 13.57
N GLU A 412 9.89 -40.03 14.71
CA GLU A 412 9.67 -41.25 15.47
C GLU A 412 8.72 -42.21 14.74
N HIS A 413 7.60 -41.71 14.21
CA HIS A 413 6.52 -42.57 13.76
C HIS A 413 6.28 -42.59 12.23
N GLY A 414 6.47 -41.48 11.53
CA GLY A 414 6.23 -41.36 10.08
C GLY A 414 4.75 -41.18 9.69
N PHE A 415 4.31 -41.86 8.62
CA PHE A 415 2.87 -42.01 8.29
C PHE A 415 2.39 -43.46 8.52
N GLU A 416 3.30 -44.35 8.91
CA GLU A 416 3.11 -45.80 8.83
C GLU A 416 3.23 -46.54 10.17
N THR A 417 3.40 -45.90 11.32
CA THR A 417 3.58 -46.64 12.59
C THR A 417 2.64 -46.19 13.71
N GLU A 418 1.84 -45.18 13.44
CA GLU A 418 0.88 -44.55 14.32
C GLU A 418 -0.32 -45.46 14.52
N LYS A 419 -0.78 -45.57 15.77
CA LYS A 419 -1.96 -46.35 16.09
C LYS A 419 -3.18 -45.47 15.93
N MET A 420 -4.02 -45.79 14.94
CA MET A 420 -5.22 -45.01 14.62
C MET A 420 -6.13 -44.75 15.81
N LYS A 421 -6.24 -45.68 16.77
CA LYS A 421 -7.04 -45.47 17.98
C LYS A 421 -6.67 -44.21 18.77
N TRP A 422 -5.40 -43.79 18.74
CA TRP A 422 -4.94 -42.57 19.40
C TRP A 422 -5.18 -41.33 18.55
N LEU A 423 -5.11 -41.44 17.23
CA LEU A 423 -5.44 -40.34 16.29
C LEU A 423 -6.95 -40.12 16.16
N THR A 424 -7.78 -41.14 16.38
CA THR A 424 -9.25 -41.02 16.29
C THR A 424 -9.80 -39.98 17.25
N ILE A 425 -9.30 -39.93 18.50
CA ILE A 425 -9.79 -38.99 19.52
C ILE A 425 -9.62 -37.52 19.06
N PRO A 426 -8.40 -37.04 18.74
CA PRO A 426 -8.20 -35.67 18.27
C PRO A 426 -8.87 -35.43 16.90
N ILE A 427 -8.88 -36.40 15.98
CA ILE A 427 -9.56 -36.26 14.70
C ILE A 427 -11.07 -36.02 14.87
N VAL A 428 -11.73 -36.78 15.75
CA VAL A 428 -13.17 -36.60 16.02
C VAL A 428 -13.43 -35.26 16.70
N ALA A 429 -12.56 -34.83 17.62
CA ALA A 429 -12.65 -33.51 18.22
C ALA A 429 -12.50 -32.39 17.18
N MET A 430 -11.52 -32.50 16.28
CA MET A 430 -11.31 -31.57 15.17
C MET A 430 -12.51 -31.55 14.21
N LEU A 431 -13.12 -32.70 13.89
CA LEU A 431 -14.33 -32.78 13.06
C LEU A 431 -15.53 -32.10 13.72
N GLY A 432 -15.71 -32.30 15.03
CA GLY A 432 -16.77 -31.62 15.79
C GLY A 432 -16.55 -30.10 15.83
N LEU A 433 -15.30 -29.67 16.06
CA LEU A 433 -14.93 -28.25 16.08
C LEU A 433 -15.11 -27.59 14.72
N VAL A 434 -14.57 -28.16 13.64
CA VAL A 434 -14.71 -27.58 12.29
C VAL A 434 -16.18 -27.57 11.84
N GLY A 435 -16.97 -28.58 12.21
CA GLY A 435 -18.41 -28.59 11.95
C GLY A 435 -19.15 -27.45 12.67
N PHE A 436 -18.81 -27.19 13.94
CA PHE A 436 -19.34 -26.05 14.68
C PHE A 436 -18.91 -24.71 14.06
N LEU A 437 -17.64 -24.57 13.68
CA LEU A 437 -17.12 -23.35 13.06
C LEU A 437 -17.79 -23.06 11.70
N ILE A 438 -17.98 -24.08 10.86
CA ILE A 438 -18.72 -23.93 9.60
C ILE A 438 -20.15 -23.45 9.87
N PHE A 439 -20.84 -24.05 10.84
CA PHE A 439 -22.19 -23.61 11.22
C PHE A 439 -22.19 -22.13 11.66
N TYR A 440 -21.27 -21.75 12.56
CA TYR A 440 -21.17 -20.39 13.07
C TYR A 440 -20.85 -19.36 11.97
N TYR A 441 -19.93 -19.68 11.06
CA TYR A 441 -19.58 -18.81 9.94
C TYR A 441 -20.77 -18.63 8.98
N ILE A 442 -21.51 -19.71 8.66
CA ILE A 442 -22.71 -19.63 7.81
C ILE A 442 -23.77 -18.73 8.45
N GLU A 443 -23.97 -18.85 9.76
CA GLU A 443 -24.90 -17.99 10.50
C GLU A 443 -24.49 -16.51 10.42
N LYS A 444 -23.21 -16.20 10.64
CA LYS A 444 -22.68 -14.83 10.56
C LYS A 444 -22.66 -14.26 9.14
N LEU A 445 -22.36 -15.06 8.13
CA LEU A 445 -22.44 -14.66 6.71
C LEU A 445 -23.87 -14.26 6.29
N GLY A 446 -24.89 -14.76 6.98
CA GLY A 446 -26.29 -14.36 6.75
C GLY A 446 -26.64 -12.95 7.27
N ILE A 447 -25.80 -12.35 8.11
CA ILE A 447 -26.04 -11.04 8.73
C ILE A 447 -24.97 -9.99 8.40
N ASP A 448 -23.79 -10.39 7.91
CA ASP A 448 -22.71 -9.46 7.59
C ASP A 448 -22.98 -8.69 6.28
N THR A 449 -22.93 -7.37 6.36
CA THR A 449 -23.15 -6.45 5.25
C THR A 449 -21.84 -5.92 4.65
N TYR A 450 -20.70 -6.10 5.33
CA TYR A 450 -19.42 -5.60 4.84
C TYR A 450 -18.82 -6.56 3.79
N TYR A 451 -18.52 -6.03 2.60
CA TYR A 451 -18.16 -6.85 1.45
C TYR A 451 -16.85 -7.61 1.65
N ALA A 452 -15.81 -6.94 2.16
CA ALA A 452 -14.47 -7.53 2.26
C ALA A 452 -14.41 -8.67 3.28
N SER A 453 -15.01 -8.51 4.47
CA SER A 453 -15.14 -9.60 5.45
C SER A 453 -15.94 -10.76 4.88
N ARG A 454 -17.06 -10.48 4.20
CA ARG A 454 -17.94 -11.49 3.63
C ARG A 454 -17.26 -12.37 2.59
N ASP A 455 -16.46 -11.81 1.68
CA ASP A 455 -15.70 -12.60 0.70
C ASP A 455 -14.70 -13.55 1.40
N ILE A 456 -13.92 -13.00 2.34
CA ILE A 456 -12.91 -13.76 3.08
C ILE A 456 -13.56 -14.86 3.92
N MET A 457 -14.61 -14.54 4.66
CA MET A 457 -15.33 -15.50 5.50
C MET A 457 -16.02 -16.58 4.66
N THR A 458 -16.47 -16.26 3.44
CA THR A 458 -17.01 -17.25 2.50
C THR A 458 -15.92 -18.22 2.06
N ALA A 459 -14.75 -17.71 1.65
CA ALA A 459 -13.61 -18.54 1.27
C ALA A 459 -13.13 -19.44 2.42
N ASP A 460 -13.02 -18.88 3.63
CA ASP A 460 -12.68 -19.63 4.84
C ASP A 460 -13.71 -20.75 5.11
N THR A 461 -15.01 -20.47 4.98
CA THR A 461 -16.07 -21.47 5.18
C THR A 461 -15.93 -22.65 4.21
N ILE A 462 -15.68 -22.37 2.93
CA ILE A 462 -15.47 -23.40 1.90
C ILE A 462 -14.23 -24.24 2.24
N LEU A 463 -13.11 -23.58 2.59
CA LEU A 463 -11.87 -24.27 2.94
C LEU A 463 -12.01 -25.09 4.22
N MET A 464 -12.76 -24.64 5.22
CA MET A 464 -13.09 -25.45 6.40
C MET A 464 -13.83 -26.72 6.01
N GLY A 465 -14.77 -26.64 5.05
CA GLY A 465 -15.45 -27.81 4.49
C GLY A 465 -14.50 -28.78 3.80
N VAL A 466 -13.55 -28.27 3.01
CA VAL A 466 -12.49 -29.07 2.36
C VAL A 466 -11.57 -29.72 3.40
N SER A 467 -11.19 -28.98 4.44
CA SER A 467 -10.40 -29.48 5.56
C SER A 467 -11.10 -30.58 6.35
N ALA A 468 -12.41 -30.43 6.60
CA ALA A 468 -13.22 -31.46 7.22
C ALA A 468 -13.22 -32.75 6.37
N LEU A 469 -13.31 -32.62 5.05
CA LEU A 469 -13.20 -33.75 4.13
C LEU A 469 -11.82 -34.42 4.20
N PHE A 470 -10.72 -33.67 4.21
CA PHE A 470 -9.38 -34.25 4.36
C PHE A 470 -9.22 -35.01 5.67
N ILE A 471 -9.66 -34.43 6.79
CA ILE A 471 -9.62 -35.06 8.12
C ILE A 471 -10.46 -36.36 8.12
N LEU A 472 -11.65 -36.33 7.52
CA LEU A 472 -12.51 -37.52 7.38
C LEU A 472 -11.84 -38.61 6.54
N LEU A 473 -11.19 -38.25 5.42
CA LEU A 473 -10.46 -39.20 4.58
C LEU A 473 -9.27 -39.82 5.31
N VAL A 474 -8.54 -39.05 6.12
CA VAL A 474 -7.47 -39.58 6.99
C VAL A 474 -8.03 -40.61 7.97
N LEU A 475 -9.18 -40.32 8.60
CA LEU A 475 -9.83 -41.26 9.51
C LEU A 475 -10.20 -42.57 8.80
N ILE A 476 -10.89 -42.48 7.65
CA ILE A 476 -11.34 -43.63 6.87
C ILE A 476 -10.14 -44.46 6.38
N PHE A 477 -9.18 -43.85 5.69
CA PHE A 477 -8.04 -44.58 5.14
C PHE A 477 -7.09 -45.11 6.22
N GLY A 478 -7.00 -44.41 7.35
CA GLY A 478 -6.28 -44.87 8.53
C GLY A 478 -6.87 -46.17 9.07
N TRP A 479 -8.18 -46.24 9.31
CA TRP A 479 -8.84 -47.45 9.83
C TRP A 479 -8.88 -48.61 8.84
N VAL A 480 -9.01 -48.34 7.53
CA VAL A 480 -8.90 -49.36 6.48
C VAL A 480 -7.45 -49.79 6.23
N ASN A 481 -6.50 -49.26 7.01
CA ASN A 481 -5.05 -49.53 6.93
C ASN A 481 -4.47 -49.28 5.52
N ARG A 482 -5.04 -48.33 4.78
CA ARG A 482 -4.59 -47.92 3.44
C ARG A 482 -3.71 -46.68 3.52
N ARG A 483 -2.65 -46.73 4.32
CA ARG A 483 -1.73 -45.61 4.62
C ARG A 483 -1.11 -44.93 3.39
N ARG A 484 -1.04 -45.61 2.24
CA ARG A 484 -0.64 -44.97 0.98
C ARG A 484 -1.59 -43.83 0.56
N TRP A 485 -2.89 -43.96 0.84
CA TRP A 485 -3.87 -42.92 0.51
C TRP A 485 -3.76 -41.70 1.43
N ILE A 486 -3.31 -41.84 2.67
CA ILE A 486 -3.04 -40.67 3.55
C ILE A 486 -2.00 -39.75 2.92
N ARG A 487 -0.94 -40.31 2.32
CA ARG A 487 0.05 -39.53 1.56
C ARG A 487 -0.53 -38.85 0.33
N VAL A 488 -1.51 -39.47 -0.33
CA VAL A 488 -2.22 -38.86 -1.46
C VAL A 488 -3.07 -37.70 -0.98
N VAL A 489 -3.83 -37.88 0.11
CA VAL A 489 -4.62 -36.82 0.74
C VAL A 489 -3.73 -35.64 1.12
N PHE A 490 -2.57 -35.88 1.75
CA PHE A 490 -1.60 -34.81 2.04
C PHE A 490 -1.13 -34.06 0.80
N TRP A 491 -0.78 -34.76 -0.29
CA TRP A 491 -0.34 -34.07 -1.52
C TRP A 491 -1.46 -33.28 -2.19
N VAL A 492 -2.70 -33.78 -2.14
CA VAL A 492 -3.88 -33.04 -2.61
C VAL A 492 -4.09 -31.80 -1.77
N GLU A 493 -4.01 -31.92 -0.44
CA GLU A 493 -4.07 -30.78 0.47
C GLU A 493 -2.97 -29.76 0.19
N CYS A 494 -1.71 -30.21 0.06
CA CYS A 494 -0.58 -29.34 -0.26
C CYS A 494 -0.78 -28.60 -1.59
N LEU A 495 -1.36 -29.25 -2.60
CA LEU A 495 -1.70 -28.60 -3.87
C LEU A 495 -2.80 -27.55 -3.68
N VAL A 496 -3.85 -27.86 -2.92
CA VAL A 496 -4.92 -26.90 -2.59
C VAL A 496 -4.37 -25.71 -1.83
N ALA A 497 -3.50 -25.94 -0.84
CA ALA A 497 -2.85 -24.88 -0.07
C ALA A 497 -1.98 -23.98 -0.95
N VAL A 498 -1.16 -24.54 -1.85
CA VAL A 498 -0.37 -23.76 -2.82
C VAL A 498 -1.30 -22.96 -3.74
N VAL A 499 -2.30 -23.59 -4.35
CA VAL A 499 -3.23 -22.88 -5.25
C VAL A 499 -3.93 -21.73 -4.51
N TYR A 500 -4.34 -21.94 -3.27
CA TYR A 500 -5.01 -20.91 -2.49
C TYR A 500 -4.07 -19.77 -2.07
N ALA A 501 -2.91 -20.10 -1.50
CA ALA A 501 -1.90 -19.12 -1.06
C ALA A 501 -1.48 -18.17 -2.18
N TYR A 502 -1.30 -18.70 -3.39
CA TYR A 502 -0.85 -17.91 -4.55
C TYR A 502 -1.98 -17.48 -5.48
N SER A 503 -3.26 -17.66 -5.11
CA SER A 503 -4.39 -17.27 -5.96
C SER A 503 -4.56 -15.76 -6.14
N GLY A 504 -4.20 -14.97 -5.12
CA GLY A 504 -4.23 -13.50 -5.17
C GLY A 504 -3.38 -12.90 -6.29
N PRO A 505 -2.09 -13.25 -6.41
CA PRO A 505 -1.25 -12.80 -7.52
C PRO A 505 -1.86 -13.02 -8.93
N PHE A 506 -2.66 -14.07 -9.12
CA PHE A 506 -3.31 -14.36 -10.41
C PHE A 506 -4.56 -13.51 -10.70
N SER A 507 -5.05 -12.70 -9.76
CA SER A 507 -6.16 -11.77 -10.01
C SER A 507 -5.71 -10.43 -10.58
N ILE A 508 -4.42 -10.12 -10.55
CA ILE A 508 -3.87 -8.88 -11.10
C ILE A 508 -3.33 -9.13 -12.51
N ALA A 509 -3.50 -8.15 -13.41
CA ALA A 509 -2.95 -8.17 -14.75
C ALA A 509 -2.24 -6.85 -15.09
N ASN A 510 -1.40 -6.87 -16.11
CA ASN A 510 -0.74 -5.74 -16.77
C ASN A 510 0.23 -4.90 -15.92
N LYS A 511 0.66 -5.37 -14.74
CA LYS A 511 1.59 -4.60 -13.90
C LYS A 511 2.97 -4.40 -14.50
N ILE A 512 3.38 -5.24 -15.44
CA ILE A 512 4.63 -5.00 -16.19
C ILE A 512 4.47 -3.74 -17.05
N ASP A 513 3.42 -3.65 -17.86
CA ASP A 513 3.15 -2.48 -18.71
C ASP A 513 2.95 -1.20 -17.88
N THR A 514 2.31 -1.30 -16.71
CA THR A 514 2.13 -0.17 -15.78
C THR A 514 3.49 0.39 -15.31
N PHE A 515 4.41 -0.47 -14.86
CA PHE A 515 5.75 -0.04 -14.44
C PHE A 515 6.60 0.45 -15.63
N GLU A 516 6.50 -0.20 -16.79
CA GLU A 516 7.14 0.28 -18.02
C GLU A 516 6.66 1.69 -18.41
N SER A 517 5.38 1.99 -18.22
CA SER A 517 4.81 3.33 -18.46
C SER A 517 5.35 4.38 -17.49
N MET A 518 5.56 4.01 -16.23
CA MET A 518 6.18 4.90 -15.23
C MET A 518 7.65 5.21 -15.59
N HIS A 519 8.42 4.19 -15.96
CA HIS A 519 9.80 4.37 -16.43
C HIS A 519 9.88 5.16 -17.74
N ALA A 520 8.89 5.03 -18.64
CA ALA A 520 8.84 5.81 -19.87
C ALA A 520 8.59 7.31 -19.60
N ILE A 521 7.76 7.64 -18.60
CA ILE A 521 7.57 9.02 -18.16
C ILE A 521 8.89 9.58 -17.61
N ASP A 522 9.56 8.84 -16.72
CA ASP A 522 10.84 9.26 -16.16
C ASP A 522 11.90 9.52 -17.24
N ALA A 523 12.07 8.57 -18.15
CA ALA A 523 12.99 8.73 -19.28
C ALA A 523 12.65 9.94 -20.16
N PHE A 524 11.36 10.21 -20.39
CA PHE A 524 10.93 11.40 -21.11
C PHE A 524 11.29 12.69 -20.37
N LEU A 525 11.18 12.73 -19.03
CA LEU A 525 11.59 13.88 -18.23
C LEU A 525 13.12 14.06 -18.25
N GLU A 526 13.90 12.99 -18.08
CA GLU A 526 15.37 13.03 -18.14
C GLU A 526 15.89 13.53 -19.49
N ASP A 527 15.24 13.15 -20.59
CA ASP A 527 15.64 13.55 -21.94
C ASP A 527 15.40 15.05 -22.24
N HIS A 528 14.52 15.72 -21.47
CA HIS A 528 14.04 17.08 -21.78
C HIS A 528 14.26 18.11 -20.67
N LEU A 529 14.57 17.69 -19.44
CA LEU A 529 14.78 18.58 -18.30
C LEU A 529 16.22 18.52 -17.79
N GLU A 530 16.74 19.68 -17.38
CA GLU A 530 18.04 19.80 -16.72
C GLU A 530 17.86 19.60 -15.19
N GLN A 531 18.89 19.03 -14.53
CA GLN A 531 18.89 18.73 -13.08
C GLN A 531 19.72 19.74 -12.26
N ASP A 532 20.17 20.82 -12.87
CA ASP A 532 21.04 21.82 -12.24
C ASP A 532 20.30 22.79 -11.30
N GLU A 533 18.97 22.84 -11.36
CA GLU A 533 18.12 23.59 -10.43
C GLU A 533 17.00 22.71 -9.86
N PHE A 534 16.59 22.99 -8.63
CA PHE A 534 15.47 22.31 -8.00
C PHE A 534 14.14 22.82 -8.53
N PHE A 535 13.38 21.92 -9.16
CA PHE A 535 11.97 22.12 -9.48
C PHE A 535 11.20 20.80 -9.43
N ARG A 536 9.89 20.89 -9.24
CA ARG A 536 8.98 19.75 -9.33
C ARG A 536 8.24 19.70 -10.67
N VAL A 537 7.79 18.50 -11.01
CA VAL A 537 6.95 18.24 -12.19
C VAL A 537 5.57 17.76 -11.74
N TYR A 538 4.51 18.49 -12.10
CA TYR A 538 3.16 17.98 -11.96
C TYR A 538 2.87 17.03 -13.12
N VAL A 539 2.40 15.81 -12.83
CA VAL A 539 2.05 14.80 -13.81
C VAL A 539 0.55 14.49 -13.68
N ASP A 540 -0.21 14.60 -14.78
CA ASP A 540 -1.63 14.19 -14.80
C ASP A 540 -1.77 12.66 -14.77
N LEU A 541 -1.54 12.06 -13.59
CA LEU A 541 -1.57 10.62 -13.35
C LEU A 541 -2.93 9.98 -13.68
N SER A 542 -4.00 10.78 -13.71
CA SER A 542 -5.36 10.32 -14.04
C SER A 542 -5.54 9.93 -15.51
N ARG A 543 -4.56 10.26 -16.36
CA ARG A 543 -4.61 10.05 -17.82
C ARG A 543 -3.49 9.18 -18.36
N PHE A 544 -2.64 8.64 -17.49
CA PHE A 544 -1.61 7.65 -17.83
C PHE A 544 -1.95 6.29 -17.22
N ASP A 545 -1.45 5.21 -17.84
CA ASP A 545 -1.59 3.84 -17.32
C ASP A 545 -0.48 3.56 -16.29
N VAL A 546 -0.54 4.21 -15.14
CA VAL A 546 0.49 4.18 -14.08
C VAL A 546 -0.11 3.85 -12.72
N GLU A 547 0.71 3.39 -11.77
CA GLU A 547 0.32 3.37 -10.36
C GLU A 547 0.33 4.80 -9.82
N GLN A 548 -0.82 5.33 -9.43
CA GLN A 548 -0.91 6.69 -8.89
C GLN A 548 -0.24 6.79 -7.51
N LEU A 549 -0.41 5.75 -6.69
CA LEU A 549 0.16 5.66 -5.35
C LEU A 549 1.69 5.50 -5.40
N ASN A 550 2.38 6.43 -4.75
CA ASN A 550 3.83 6.55 -4.69
C ASN A 550 4.49 6.66 -6.09
N PHE A 551 3.80 7.22 -7.09
CA PHE A 551 4.34 7.43 -8.44
C PHE A 551 5.65 8.23 -8.41
N ASN A 552 5.71 9.26 -7.59
CA ASN A 552 6.86 10.15 -7.42
C ASN A 552 8.16 9.44 -6.98
N ARG A 553 8.09 8.18 -6.57
CA ARG A 553 9.23 7.30 -6.27
C ARG A 553 9.84 6.65 -7.51
N MET A 554 9.16 6.73 -8.65
CA MET A 554 9.57 6.10 -9.90
C MET A 554 10.25 7.08 -10.86
N THR A 555 10.50 8.32 -10.41
CA THR A 555 11.06 9.40 -11.22
C THR A 555 12.32 9.97 -10.58
N SER A 556 13.25 10.37 -11.43
CA SER A 556 14.46 11.13 -11.11
C SER A 556 14.15 12.56 -10.63
N PHE A 557 13.01 13.10 -11.05
CA PHE A 557 12.50 14.41 -10.63
C PHE A 557 11.42 14.24 -9.54
N PRO A 558 11.37 15.12 -8.52
CA PRO A 558 10.25 15.11 -7.59
C PRO A 558 8.95 15.50 -8.30
N THR A 559 7.93 14.66 -8.23
CA THR A 559 6.62 14.92 -8.85
C THR A 559 5.51 15.12 -7.82
N ASN A 560 4.29 15.33 -8.32
CA ASN A 560 3.06 15.30 -7.55
C ASN A 560 2.78 13.95 -6.89
N THR A 561 1.97 14.03 -5.84
CA THR A 561 2.00 13.06 -4.75
C THR A 561 0.61 12.55 -4.43
N GLU A 562 0.37 11.30 -4.78
CA GLU A 562 -0.56 10.46 -4.05
C GLU A 562 0.31 9.43 -3.32
N ILE A 563 0.40 9.49 -1.99
CA ILE A 563 1.38 8.69 -1.23
C ILE A 563 0.66 7.88 -0.20
N PHE A 564 0.95 6.58 -0.14
CA PHE A 564 0.59 5.79 1.04
C PHE A 564 1.86 5.42 1.80
N HIS A 565 2.02 5.99 2.99
CA HIS A 565 3.19 5.78 3.83
C HIS A 565 2.77 5.70 5.30
N SER A 566 3.19 4.66 6.02
CA SER A 566 2.76 4.39 7.41
C SER A 566 3.48 5.26 8.43
N TRP A 567 4.63 5.84 8.06
CA TRP A 567 5.48 6.68 8.90
C TRP A 567 5.66 8.05 8.25
N THR A 568 4.54 8.70 7.92
CA THR A 568 4.56 10.05 7.35
C THR A 568 5.09 11.03 8.38
N ASP A 569 5.91 11.96 7.88
CA ASP A 569 6.28 13.16 8.60
C ASP A 569 5.02 13.91 9.07
N ALA A 570 5.10 14.44 10.29
CA ALA A 570 4.02 15.20 10.90
C ALA A 570 3.89 16.62 10.35
N GLU A 571 5.01 17.28 9.98
CA GLU A 571 5.02 18.70 9.58
C GLU A 571 4.16 18.94 8.35
N THR A 572 4.28 18.08 7.34
CA THR A 572 3.57 18.26 6.07
C THR A 572 2.11 17.83 6.08
N ASN A 573 1.57 17.40 7.24
CA ASN A 573 0.12 17.26 7.40
C ASN A 573 -0.55 18.64 7.58
N GLU A 574 0.17 19.61 8.14
CA GLU A 574 -0.37 20.91 8.51
C GLU A 574 -0.80 21.73 7.28
N ILE A 575 -0.07 21.62 6.16
CA ILE A 575 -0.44 22.29 4.90
C ILE A 575 -1.75 21.73 4.34
N SER A 576 -1.92 20.41 4.35
CA SER A 576 -3.16 19.78 3.90
C SER A 576 -4.33 20.16 4.81
N CYS A 577 -4.05 20.28 6.10
CA CYS A 577 -4.94 20.77 7.13
C CYS A 577 -5.42 22.20 6.88
N LEU A 578 -4.49 23.14 6.68
CA LEU A 578 -4.75 24.56 6.46
C LEU A 578 -5.54 24.79 5.16
N LEU A 579 -5.16 24.13 4.07
CA LEU A 579 -5.75 24.35 2.74
C LEU A 579 -7.06 23.60 2.49
N PHE A 580 -7.23 22.41 3.05
CA PHE A 580 -8.34 21.51 2.70
C PHE A 580 -9.23 21.10 3.87
N ASP A 581 -9.00 21.63 5.08
CA ASP A 581 -9.69 21.20 6.32
C ASP A 581 -9.58 19.68 6.54
N ALA A 582 -8.42 19.13 6.16
CA ALA A 582 -8.19 17.69 6.09
C ALA A 582 -7.94 17.04 7.46
N CYS A 583 -7.61 17.80 8.52
CA CYS A 583 -7.23 17.25 9.83
C CYS A 583 -8.34 16.43 10.49
N ASN A 584 -9.59 16.81 10.23
CA ASN A 584 -10.79 16.20 10.81
C ASN A 584 -11.16 14.87 10.14
N TYR A 585 -10.55 14.54 8.99
CA TYR A 585 -10.78 13.29 8.28
C TYR A 585 -9.62 12.32 8.54
N SER A 586 -9.90 11.19 9.16
CA SER A 586 -8.94 10.17 9.63
C SER A 586 -8.08 9.49 8.54
N GLY A 587 -8.13 9.94 7.28
CA GLY A 587 -7.48 9.30 6.13
C GLY A 587 -6.28 10.05 5.54
N GLU A 588 -6.24 11.39 5.59
CA GLU A 588 -5.22 12.17 4.88
C GLU A 588 -3.82 12.08 5.50
N TYR A 589 -3.71 11.71 6.78
CA TYR A 589 -2.43 11.54 7.46
C TYR A 589 -1.51 10.52 6.77
N GLN A 590 -2.07 9.50 6.12
CA GLN A 590 -1.31 8.43 5.47
C GLN A 590 -1.39 8.48 3.94
N THR A 591 -2.47 9.00 3.35
CA THR A 591 -2.71 8.98 1.89
C THR A 591 -2.30 10.27 1.17
N LYS A 592 -2.27 11.40 1.88
CA LYS A 592 -1.86 12.73 1.42
C LYS A 592 -2.29 13.08 -0.03
N ARG A 593 -3.54 12.80 -0.39
CA ARG A 593 -4.05 12.90 -1.78
C ARG A 593 -4.45 14.32 -2.17
N LYS A 594 -4.77 15.19 -1.20
CA LYS A 594 -5.33 16.53 -1.51
C LYS A 594 -4.37 17.50 -2.18
N LEU A 595 -3.06 17.27 -2.08
CA LEU A 595 -2.05 18.08 -2.77
C LEU A 595 -1.78 17.62 -4.20
N ASP A 596 -2.39 16.52 -4.65
CA ASP A 596 -2.31 16.09 -6.05
C ASP A 596 -3.26 16.89 -6.94
N ILE A 597 -2.98 18.19 -7.14
CA ILE A 597 -3.86 19.08 -7.89
C ILE A 597 -3.07 20.08 -8.72
N LEU A 598 -3.47 20.28 -9.98
CA LEU A 598 -2.91 21.33 -10.81
C LEU A 598 -3.62 22.65 -10.54
N ALA A 599 -3.04 23.48 -9.67
CA ALA A 599 -3.56 24.80 -9.35
C ALA A 599 -2.44 25.84 -9.48
N LEU A 600 -2.59 26.78 -10.42
CA LEU A 600 -1.52 27.74 -10.78
C LEU A 600 -0.93 28.46 -9.54
N TYR A 601 -1.77 29.07 -8.70
CA TYR A 601 -1.33 29.78 -7.50
C TYR A 601 -0.62 28.87 -6.48
N LEU A 602 -1.17 27.68 -6.23
CA LEU A 602 -0.60 26.73 -5.26
C LEU A 602 0.72 26.12 -5.77
N ASN A 603 0.83 25.92 -7.08
CA ASN A 603 1.96 25.25 -7.70
C ASN A 603 3.29 25.97 -7.44
N HIS A 604 3.28 27.30 -7.41
CA HIS A 604 4.44 28.12 -7.02
C HIS A 604 4.89 27.83 -5.58
N THR A 605 3.95 27.78 -4.65
CA THR A 605 4.22 27.44 -3.25
C THR A 605 4.76 26.01 -3.10
N LEU A 606 4.30 25.08 -3.94
CA LEU A 606 4.74 23.68 -3.92
C LEU A 606 6.04 23.44 -4.71
N GLY A 607 6.55 24.46 -5.42
CA GLY A 607 7.78 24.37 -6.23
C GLY A 607 7.62 23.67 -7.57
N TYR A 608 6.41 23.59 -8.14
CA TYR A 608 6.21 23.06 -9.48
C TYR A 608 6.56 24.11 -10.53
N LYS A 609 7.44 23.73 -11.45
CA LYS A 609 7.75 24.51 -12.66
C LYS A 609 7.22 23.86 -13.92
N TYR A 610 7.05 22.53 -13.91
CA TYR A 610 6.67 21.80 -15.11
C TYR A 610 5.35 21.05 -14.95
N VAL A 611 4.64 20.87 -16.05
CA VAL A 611 3.36 20.17 -16.13
C VAL A 611 3.41 19.17 -17.28
N LEU A 612 3.29 17.89 -16.97
CA LEU A 612 3.27 16.78 -17.93
C LEU A 612 1.84 16.26 -18.09
N VAL A 613 1.36 16.24 -19.34
CA VAL A 613 0.02 15.76 -19.69
C VAL A 613 0.05 14.82 -20.89
N SER A 614 -1.02 14.06 -21.08
CA SER A 614 -1.15 13.13 -22.21
C SER A 614 -1.36 13.87 -23.54
N ALA A 615 -0.56 13.56 -24.56
CA ALA A 615 -0.73 14.11 -25.91
C ALA A 615 -2.01 13.60 -26.61
N ALA A 616 -2.60 12.50 -26.13
CA ALA A 616 -3.83 11.92 -26.67
C ALA A 616 -5.10 12.71 -26.34
N ARG A 617 -4.98 13.73 -25.47
CA ARG A 617 -6.07 14.57 -25.01
C ARG A 617 -5.83 16.03 -25.40
N ASN A 618 -6.92 16.80 -25.44
CA ASN A 618 -6.85 18.23 -25.71
C ASN A 618 -6.96 18.98 -24.39
N TYR A 619 -5.89 19.72 -24.04
CA TYR A 619 -5.85 20.60 -22.89
C TYR A 619 -5.64 22.02 -23.39
N TYR A 620 -6.30 22.98 -22.75
CA TYR A 620 -5.99 24.39 -22.92
C TYR A 620 -5.23 24.84 -21.68
N LEU A 621 -3.95 25.17 -21.92
CA LEU A 621 -3.11 25.88 -20.97
C LEU A 621 -2.74 27.19 -21.66
N ASP A 622 -3.08 28.30 -21.02
CA ASP A 622 -2.90 29.63 -21.63
C ASP A 622 -1.41 29.92 -21.83
N GLY A 623 -1.04 30.33 -23.04
CA GLY A 623 0.34 30.62 -23.43
C GLY A 623 0.98 31.79 -22.66
N ALA A 624 0.19 32.62 -21.97
CA ALA A 624 0.70 33.64 -21.05
C ALA A 624 1.30 33.03 -19.78
N TYR A 625 0.79 31.89 -19.31
CA TYR A 625 1.19 31.27 -18.05
C TYR A 625 1.86 29.91 -18.24
N PHE A 626 1.71 29.27 -19.41
CA PHE A 626 2.27 27.96 -19.70
C PHE A 626 2.91 27.95 -21.09
N THR A 627 4.21 27.63 -21.15
CA THR A 627 4.94 27.47 -22.41
C THR A 627 5.20 26.00 -22.68
N GLN A 628 4.77 25.48 -23.84
CA GLN A 628 5.11 24.10 -24.21
C GLN A 628 6.60 23.99 -24.56
N VAL A 629 7.33 23.20 -23.79
CA VAL A 629 8.79 23.02 -23.94
C VAL A 629 9.16 21.74 -24.70
N ALA A 630 8.36 20.68 -24.57
CA ALA A 630 8.57 19.42 -25.27
C ALA A 630 7.24 18.70 -25.57
N ALA A 631 7.21 17.91 -26.63
CA ALA A 631 6.06 17.06 -26.96
C ALA A 631 6.45 15.91 -27.90
N ASP A 632 5.79 14.77 -27.73
CA ASP A 632 5.78 13.65 -28.66
C ASP A 632 4.35 13.11 -28.88
N ASP A 633 4.21 11.90 -29.45
CA ASP A 633 2.91 11.28 -29.72
C ASP A 633 2.15 10.87 -28.43
N THR A 634 2.82 10.84 -27.27
CA THR A 634 2.30 10.35 -25.99
C THR A 634 2.25 11.43 -24.92
N TYR A 635 3.22 12.35 -24.91
CA TYR A 635 3.48 13.30 -23.83
C TYR A 635 3.52 14.74 -24.34
N ARG A 636 3.03 15.69 -23.54
CA ARG A 636 3.27 17.13 -23.71
C ARG A 636 3.74 17.71 -22.38
N LEU A 637 4.85 18.43 -22.42
CA LEU A 637 5.48 19.07 -21.27
C LEU A 637 5.37 20.59 -21.41
N TYR A 638 4.85 21.22 -20.38
CA TYR A 638 4.69 22.65 -20.27
C TYR A 638 5.53 23.18 -19.10
N GLU A 639 6.08 24.37 -19.26
CA GLU A 639 6.74 25.16 -18.23
C GLU A 639 5.79 26.26 -17.76
N ILE A 640 5.67 26.44 -16.45
CA ILE A 640 4.90 27.49 -15.79
C ILE A 640 5.73 28.77 -15.83
N ALA A 641 5.15 29.86 -16.34
CA ALA A 641 5.80 31.16 -16.40
C ALA A 641 6.12 31.67 -14.98
N ASP A 642 7.25 32.36 -14.82
CA ASP A 642 7.65 33.00 -13.55
C ASP A 642 7.77 32.04 -12.35
N ALA A 643 7.88 30.73 -12.58
CA ALA A 643 8.06 29.75 -11.52
C ALA A 643 9.45 29.84 -10.90
N GLU A 644 9.49 30.19 -9.62
CA GLU A 644 10.72 30.31 -8.82
C GLU A 644 10.99 29.04 -8.01
N PRO A 645 12.27 28.68 -7.77
CA PRO A 645 12.62 27.46 -7.05
C PRO A 645 12.28 27.52 -5.55
N PHE A 646 12.12 28.73 -4.99
CA PHE A 646 11.66 29.03 -3.64
C PHE A 646 10.96 30.39 -3.65
N GLN A 647 10.23 30.71 -2.59
CA GLN A 647 9.48 31.97 -2.49
C GLN A 647 10.12 32.89 -1.44
N VAL A 648 10.10 34.20 -1.68
CA VAL A 648 10.57 35.21 -0.72
C VAL A 648 9.40 36.09 -0.31
N TYR A 649 9.24 36.30 1.00
CA TYR A 649 8.13 37.08 1.56
C TYR A 649 8.64 38.19 2.49
N GLU A 650 7.95 39.34 2.48
CA GLU A 650 8.11 40.40 3.50
C GLU A 650 6.84 40.58 4.35
N SER A 651 5.80 39.81 4.05
CA SER A 651 4.51 39.84 4.71
C SER A 651 4.07 38.47 5.18
N TYR A 652 3.30 38.44 6.27
CA TYR A 652 2.85 37.21 6.91
C TYR A 652 1.37 37.24 7.30
N ILE A 653 0.84 36.04 7.52
CA ILE A 653 -0.50 35.80 8.09
C ILE A 653 -0.38 34.70 9.15
N THR A 654 -1.14 34.83 10.23
CA THR A 654 -1.16 33.82 11.30
C THR A 654 -2.00 32.60 10.90
N TYR A 655 -1.73 31.43 11.49
CA TYR A 655 -2.53 30.23 11.20
C TYR A 655 -3.98 30.41 11.62
N SER A 656 -4.26 31.08 12.75
CA SER A 656 -5.63 31.37 13.17
C SER A 656 -6.36 32.25 12.17
N ASP A 657 -5.73 33.32 11.68
CA ASP A 657 -6.35 34.23 10.73
C ASP A 657 -6.56 33.56 9.37
N PHE A 658 -5.60 32.75 8.92
CA PHE A 658 -5.73 31.96 7.70
C PHE A 658 -6.89 30.94 7.79
N HIS A 659 -7.00 30.21 8.90
CA HIS A 659 -8.11 29.27 9.11
C HIS A 659 -9.48 29.97 9.09
N ASN A 660 -9.58 31.13 9.74
CA ASN A 660 -10.81 31.93 9.71
C ASN A 660 -11.13 32.40 8.28
N PHE A 661 -10.11 32.78 7.52
CA PHE A 661 -10.24 33.18 6.12
C PHE A 661 -10.75 32.04 5.23
N VAL A 662 -10.11 30.86 5.30
CA VAL A 662 -10.47 29.66 4.51
C VAL A 662 -11.92 29.24 4.78
N GLY A 663 -12.37 29.35 6.03
CA GLY A 663 -13.75 28.98 6.40
C GLY A 663 -14.84 29.85 5.78
N ILE A 664 -14.50 31.04 5.26
CA ILE A 664 -15.44 32.03 4.71
C ILE A 664 -15.27 32.21 3.19
N ASN A 665 -14.05 32.05 2.69
CA ASN A 665 -13.66 32.38 1.31
C ASN A 665 -13.51 31.13 0.42
N THR A 666 -13.20 31.34 -0.85
CA THR A 666 -12.98 30.24 -1.80
C THR A 666 -11.57 29.65 -1.67
N ARG A 667 -11.37 28.44 -2.22
CA ARG A 667 -10.03 27.83 -2.27
C ARG A 667 -9.03 28.64 -3.08
N ILE A 668 -9.46 29.21 -4.22
CA ILE A 668 -8.60 30.11 -5.01
C ILE A 668 -8.14 31.29 -4.15
N ALA A 669 -9.07 31.96 -3.46
CA ALA A 669 -8.73 33.10 -2.60
C ALA A 669 -7.68 32.72 -1.55
N SER A 670 -7.78 31.50 -1.00
CA SER A 670 -6.82 30.99 -0.01
C SER A 670 -5.44 30.72 -0.64
N GLN A 671 -5.40 30.24 -1.88
CA GLN A 671 -4.15 29.99 -2.61
C GLN A 671 -3.45 31.29 -3.00
N LYS A 672 -4.19 32.30 -3.49
CA LYS A 672 -3.67 33.65 -3.76
C LYS A 672 -3.00 34.24 -2.52
N LEU A 673 -3.67 34.08 -1.38
CA LEU A 673 -3.19 34.58 -0.11
C LEU A 673 -1.85 33.94 0.30
N MET A 674 -1.67 32.64 0.04
CA MET A 674 -0.40 31.92 0.24
C MET A 674 0.69 32.30 -0.77
N LEU A 675 0.32 32.62 -2.01
CA LEU A 675 1.28 33.13 -2.99
C LEU A 675 1.86 34.48 -2.56
N MET A 676 1.05 35.34 -1.93
CA MET A 676 1.48 36.67 -1.52
C MET A 676 2.08 36.74 -0.10
N ASN A 677 1.85 35.73 0.74
CA ASN A 677 2.21 35.80 2.17
C ASN A 677 2.70 34.46 2.70
N VAL A 678 3.68 34.54 3.61
CA VAL A 678 4.07 33.38 4.41
C VAL A 678 3.07 33.17 5.54
N LEU A 679 2.69 31.91 5.79
CA LEU A 679 1.88 31.59 6.97
C LEU A 679 2.80 31.24 8.14
N ILE A 680 2.50 31.78 9.33
CA ILE A 680 3.29 31.51 10.54
C ILE A 680 2.36 30.98 11.63
N ASP A 681 2.79 29.89 12.27
CA ASP A 681 2.18 29.36 13.49
C ASP A 681 2.57 30.24 14.69
N GLU A 682 1.65 31.11 15.08
CA GLU A 682 1.78 32.03 16.21
C GLU A 682 1.80 31.32 17.58
N GLU A 683 1.40 30.04 17.66
CA GLU A 683 1.53 29.25 18.88
C GLU A 683 2.96 28.70 19.03
N ARG A 684 3.64 28.41 17.93
CA ARG A 684 5.01 27.87 17.90
C ARG A 684 6.09 28.96 17.86
N TYR A 685 5.83 30.09 17.20
CA TYR A 685 6.82 31.14 16.98
C TYR A 685 6.30 32.53 17.39
N ASP A 686 7.17 33.31 18.04
CA ASP A 686 6.93 34.72 18.30
C ASP A 686 7.27 35.53 17.04
N VAL A 687 6.28 36.22 16.48
CA VAL A 687 6.42 36.97 15.22
C VAL A 687 6.97 38.39 15.45
N GLU A 688 6.82 38.95 16.66
CA GLU A 688 7.28 40.32 16.96
C GLU A 688 8.76 40.57 16.61
N PRO A 689 9.70 39.63 16.84
CA PRO A 689 11.11 39.82 16.49
C PRO A 689 11.43 39.75 15.00
N MET A 690 10.51 39.26 14.15
CA MET A 690 10.78 38.98 12.73
C MET A 690 10.60 40.20 11.82
N ASN A 691 10.12 41.35 12.32
CA ASN A 691 10.01 42.61 11.55
C ASN A 691 9.38 42.44 10.14
N LEU A 692 8.27 41.68 10.08
CA LEU A 692 7.47 41.42 8.88
C LEU A 692 6.19 42.28 8.87
N VAL A 693 5.61 42.46 7.69
CA VAL A 693 4.34 43.17 7.52
C VAL A 693 3.17 42.21 7.71
N GLU A 694 2.31 42.48 8.70
CA GLU A 694 1.05 41.73 8.83
C GLU A 694 0.10 42.09 7.69
N SER A 695 -0.42 41.09 7.00
CA SER A 695 -1.28 41.29 5.84
C SER A 695 -2.74 41.56 6.19
N VAL A 696 -3.37 42.45 5.42
CA VAL A 696 -4.78 42.80 5.60
C VAL A 696 -5.65 41.81 4.82
N LEU A 697 -6.42 41.00 5.53
CA LEU A 697 -7.36 40.06 4.93
C LEU A 697 -8.57 40.77 4.32
N VAL A 698 -8.78 40.56 3.01
CA VAL A 698 -9.95 41.04 2.29
C VAL A 698 -10.79 39.84 1.86
N ASN A 699 -12.06 39.80 2.30
CA ASN A 699 -12.95 38.70 1.91
C ASN A 699 -13.25 38.73 0.41
N GLU A 700 -12.90 37.65 -0.28
CA GLU A 700 -13.26 37.37 -1.67
C GLU A 700 -14.50 36.47 -1.69
N GLY A 701 -15.54 36.91 -2.39
CA GLY A 701 -16.91 36.38 -2.28
C GLY A 701 -17.08 34.85 -2.43
N ALA A 702 -18.23 34.34 -1.99
CA ALA A 702 -18.53 32.91 -1.98
C ALA A 702 -18.66 32.27 -3.38
N LEU A 703 -18.45 30.95 -3.44
CA LEU A 703 -18.70 30.15 -4.64
C LEU A 703 -20.15 30.34 -5.13
N ARG A 704 -20.28 30.53 -6.45
CA ARG A 704 -21.55 30.56 -7.16
C ARG A 704 -22.01 29.14 -7.47
N THR A 705 -23.28 28.95 -7.83
CA THR A 705 -23.85 27.62 -8.12
C THR A 705 -24.24 27.49 -9.58
N LEU A 706 -23.81 26.40 -10.19
CA LEU A 706 -24.20 25.91 -11.51
C LEU A 706 -25.10 24.69 -11.33
N ASN A 707 -26.35 24.78 -11.76
CA ASN A 707 -27.33 23.72 -11.52
C ASN A 707 -27.18 22.60 -12.55
N ALA A 708 -27.43 21.36 -12.12
CA ALA A 708 -27.54 20.20 -13.02
C ALA A 708 -28.87 20.16 -13.79
N TYR A 709 -29.62 21.27 -13.82
CA TYR A 709 -30.91 21.33 -14.47
C TYR A 709 -31.18 22.73 -15.02
N ARG A 710 -32.02 22.77 -16.05
CA ARG A 710 -32.55 23.97 -16.67
C ARG A 710 -34.03 24.15 -16.38
N TYR A 711 -34.50 25.38 -16.58
CA TYR A 711 -35.92 25.71 -16.62
C TYR A 711 -36.27 26.26 -17.98
N ASP A 712 -37.19 25.60 -18.67
CA ASP A 712 -37.76 26.17 -19.90
C ASP A 712 -39.13 26.78 -19.64
N ALA A 713 -39.40 27.84 -20.40
CA ALA A 713 -40.67 28.55 -20.37
C ALA A 713 -41.73 27.86 -21.24
N ALA A 714 -42.99 28.07 -20.80
CA ALA A 714 -44.25 27.52 -21.29
C ALA A 714 -44.31 27.13 -22.78
N GLY A 715 -44.51 25.83 -23.03
CA GLY A 715 -44.70 25.27 -24.37
C GLY A 715 -45.94 25.79 -25.11
N GLU A 716 -45.89 25.75 -26.43
CA GLU A 716 -46.96 26.20 -27.31
C GLU A 716 -48.01 25.09 -27.53
N LEU A 717 -49.29 25.47 -27.61
CA LEU A 717 -50.37 24.51 -27.85
C LEU A 717 -50.43 24.16 -29.35
N VAL A 718 -50.25 22.89 -29.68
CA VAL A 718 -50.33 22.36 -31.04
C VAL A 718 -51.25 21.15 -31.11
N SER A 719 -51.99 20.99 -32.20
CA SER A 719 -52.83 19.80 -32.40
C SER A 719 -52.13 18.81 -33.34
N ARG A 720 -51.84 17.60 -32.86
CA ARG A 720 -51.18 16.54 -33.63
C ARG A 720 -51.71 15.15 -33.26
N ALA A 721 -51.40 14.15 -34.08
CA ALA A 721 -51.59 12.75 -33.73
C ALA A 721 -50.46 12.26 -32.81
N GLY A 722 -50.78 11.36 -31.88
CA GLY A 722 -49.79 10.63 -31.06
C GLY A 722 -49.19 9.42 -31.78
N ILE A 723 -48.22 8.77 -31.15
CA ILE A 723 -47.59 7.51 -31.59
C ILE A 723 -48.49 6.33 -31.22
N ALA A 724 -48.87 6.22 -29.94
CA ALA A 724 -49.74 5.15 -29.45
C ALA A 724 -51.22 5.38 -29.82
N ASN A 725 -51.65 6.65 -29.83
CA ASN A 725 -52.99 7.06 -30.23
C ASN A 725 -52.94 8.04 -31.41
N THR A 726 -53.32 7.57 -32.59
CA THR A 726 -53.25 8.34 -33.85
C THR A 726 -54.36 9.38 -34.02
N THR A 727 -55.26 9.55 -33.04
CA THR A 727 -56.27 10.62 -33.09
C THR A 727 -55.63 11.99 -32.85
N VAL A 728 -56.07 13.00 -33.62
CA VAL A 728 -55.59 14.37 -33.46
C VAL A 728 -56.11 14.94 -32.15
N ARG A 729 -55.20 15.40 -31.31
CA ARG A 729 -55.46 15.96 -29.99
C ARG A 729 -54.42 17.03 -29.66
N ASP A 730 -54.65 17.74 -28.58
CA ASP A 730 -53.81 18.88 -28.18
C ASP A 730 -52.58 18.41 -27.40
N PHE A 731 -51.42 18.96 -27.75
CA PHE A 731 -50.14 18.78 -27.07
C PHE A 731 -49.51 20.15 -26.78
N TYR A 732 -48.73 20.23 -25.72
CA TYR A 732 -47.81 21.34 -25.48
C TYR A 732 -46.44 20.99 -26.05
N ARG A 733 -46.01 21.73 -27.08
CA ARG A 733 -44.71 21.59 -27.73
C ARG A 733 -43.68 22.50 -27.08
N TYR A 734 -42.53 21.94 -26.75
CA TYR A 734 -41.31 22.65 -26.37
C TYR A 734 -40.30 22.34 -27.48
N GLY A 735 -40.04 23.32 -28.34
CA GLY A 735 -39.17 23.16 -29.52
C GLY A 735 -37.74 23.61 -29.27
N GLU A 736 -36.88 23.52 -30.29
CA GLU A 736 -35.45 23.86 -30.27
C GLU A 736 -35.12 25.23 -29.65
N GLU A 737 -35.91 26.27 -29.91
CA GLU A 737 -35.71 27.61 -29.30
C GLU A 737 -35.88 27.61 -27.77
N THR A 738 -36.50 26.56 -27.23
CA THR A 738 -36.71 26.36 -25.79
C THR A 738 -35.87 25.19 -25.25
N LEU A 739 -35.83 24.07 -25.96
CA LEU A 739 -35.23 22.81 -25.55
C LEU A 739 -33.84 22.68 -26.19
N ASP A 740 -32.87 23.40 -25.64
CA ASP A 740 -31.50 23.40 -26.13
C ASP A 740 -30.75 22.16 -25.58
N ILE A 741 -30.70 21.09 -26.38
CA ILE A 741 -30.01 19.84 -26.03
C ILE A 741 -28.63 19.80 -26.67
N GLY A 742 -28.53 20.15 -27.96
CA GLY A 742 -27.30 20.21 -28.74
C GLY A 742 -26.41 18.95 -28.71
N PHE A 743 -27.00 17.75 -28.58
CA PHE A 743 -26.29 16.48 -28.80
C PHE A 743 -27.24 15.37 -29.25
N SER A 744 -26.69 14.40 -29.98
CA SER A 744 -27.49 13.38 -30.68
C SER A 744 -27.73 12.08 -29.91
N ALA A 745 -27.05 11.82 -28.79
CA ALA A 745 -27.22 10.57 -28.06
C ALA A 745 -27.21 10.81 -26.55
N GLY A 746 -28.20 10.29 -25.83
CA GLY A 746 -28.29 10.50 -24.40
C GLY A 746 -29.70 10.37 -23.84
N ALA A 747 -29.95 11.10 -22.75
CA ALA A 747 -31.23 11.12 -22.07
C ALA A 747 -31.56 12.50 -21.50
N ILE A 748 -32.85 12.83 -21.52
CA ILE A 748 -33.42 13.96 -20.77
C ILE A 748 -34.31 13.40 -19.67
N TYR A 749 -34.14 13.95 -18.47
CA TYR A 749 -34.94 13.65 -17.30
C TYR A 749 -35.73 14.90 -16.93
N ILE A 750 -37.05 14.78 -16.82
CA ILE A 750 -37.93 15.93 -16.60
C ILE A 750 -38.69 15.75 -15.29
N ASN A 751 -38.75 16.82 -14.52
CA ASN A 751 -39.52 16.93 -13.30
C ASN A 751 -40.44 18.16 -13.37
N VAL A 752 -41.71 17.98 -13.03
CA VAL A 752 -42.65 19.11 -12.86
C VAL A 752 -43.21 19.01 -11.45
N LEU A 753 -42.73 19.89 -10.57
CA LEU A 753 -42.97 19.83 -9.11
C LEU A 753 -44.45 19.77 -8.70
N THR A 754 -45.36 20.23 -9.57
CA THR A 754 -46.81 20.27 -9.29
C THR A 754 -47.60 19.07 -9.80
N LEU A 755 -46.97 18.15 -10.51
CA LEU A 755 -47.62 17.04 -11.19
C LEU A 755 -47.21 15.71 -10.60
N THR A 756 -47.99 14.68 -10.90
CA THR A 756 -47.70 13.28 -10.60
C THR A 756 -47.67 12.47 -11.90
N PRO A 757 -47.10 11.26 -11.91
CA PRO A 757 -47.10 10.38 -13.08
C PRO A 757 -48.49 10.15 -13.70
N LEU A 758 -49.55 10.21 -12.88
CA LEU A 758 -50.95 10.04 -13.32
C LEU A 758 -51.51 11.25 -14.09
N ASP A 759 -50.84 12.40 -14.01
CA ASP A 759 -51.26 13.63 -14.69
C ASP A 759 -50.78 13.68 -16.15
N TYR A 760 -49.82 12.82 -16.53
CA TYR A 760 -49.28 12.77 -17.88
C TYR A 760 -50.11 11.88 -18.80
N GLY A 761 -50.30 12.34 -20.04
CA GLY A 761 -50.76 11.51 -21.15
C GLY A 761 -49.58 10.95 -21.92
N GLU A 762 -49.70 10.87 -23.24
CA GLU A 762 -48.58 10.50 -24.10
C GLU A 762 -47.55 11.65 -24.20
N ILE A 763 -46.28 11.29 -24.11
CA ILE A 763 -45.16 12.22 -24.26
C ILE A 763 -44.32 11.76 -25.44
N ILE A 764 -44.06 12.68 -26.37
CA ILE A 764 -43.42 12.37 -27.65
C ILE A 764 -42.18 13.23 -27.80
N LEU A 765 -41.06 12.61 -28.12
CA LEU A 765 -39.84 13.26 -28.55
C LEU A 765 -39.80 13.25 -30.08
N GLU A 766 -39.47 14.38 -30.70
CA GLU A 766 -39.27 14.52 -32.14
C GLU A 766 -37.81 14.81 -32.44
N PHE A 767 -37.26 14.17 -33.47
CA PHE A 767 -35.87 14.27 -33.90
C PHE A 767 -35.75 15.03 -35.22
N GLU A 768 -34.49 15.37 -35.55
CA GLU A 768 -34.15 15.89 -36.87
C GLU A 768 -34.69 14.96 -37.98
N GLY A 769 -35.33 15.53 -39.01
CA GLY A 769 -35.98 14.78 -40.08
C GLY A 769 -37.40 14.29 -39.78
N GLY A 770 -37.99 14.65 -38.63
CA GLY A 770 -39.40 14.40 -38.28
C GLY A 770 -39.69 12.98 -37.77
N LEU A 771 -38.65 12.22 -37.41
CA LEU A 771 -38.79 10.97 -36.68
C LEU A 771 -39.29 11.26 -35.26
N THR A 772 -40.08 10.36 -34.67
CA THR A 772 -40.63 10.56 -33.33
C THR A 772 -40.56 9.29 -32.51
N ASP A 773 -40.31 9.42 -31.21
CA ASP A 773 -40.32 8.31 -30.25
C ASP A 773 -41.07 8.70 -28.96
N SER A 774 -41.49 7.71 -28.18
CA SER A 774 -42.22 7.92 -26.93
C SER A 774 -41.27 8.06 -25.74
N CYS A 775 -41.57 8.97 -24.82
CA CYS A 775 -40.89 9.05 -23.53
C CYS A 775 -41.61 8.22 -22.46
N ASP A 776 -40.85 7.71 -21.49
CA ASP A 776 -41.37 6.95 -20.37
C ASP A 776 -41.85 7.87 -19.24
N VAL A 777 -43.04 7.60 -18.72
CA VAL A 777 -43.55 8.20 -17.48
C VAL A 777 -43.30 7.24 -16.33
N VAL A 778 -42.59 7.70 -15.31
CA VAL A 778 -42.06 6.86 -14.22
C VAL A 778 -42.57 7.29 -12.85
N GLU A 779 -42.85 6.33 -11.97
CA GLU A 779 -43.36 6.57 -10.62
C GLU A 779 -42.30 6.24 -9.55
N GLY A 780 -42.25 7.05 -8.49
CA GLY A 780 -41.36 6.83 -7.34
C GLY A 780 -39.90 7.25 -7.58
N LEU A 781 -39.60 7.90 -8.70
CA LEU A 781 -38.26 8.45 -9.01
C LEU A 781 -38.24 9.99 -8.85
N PRO A 782 -37.06 10.61 -8.73
CA PRO A 782 -36.92 12.07 -8.62
C PRO A 782 -37.33 12.83 -9.89
N HIS A 783 -37.30 12.16 -11.04
CA HIS A 783 -37.90 12.62 -12.29
C HIS A 783 -39.22 11.90 -12.53
N GLN A 784 -40.08 12.51 -13.34
CA GLN A 784 -41.41 11.98 -13.68
C GLN A 784 -41.46 11.48 -15.12
N VAL A 785 -40.57 11.99 -15.96
CA VAL A 785 -40.47 11.64 -17.38
C VAL A 785 -39.01 11.40 -17.73
N LYS A 786 -38.77 10.35 -18.52
CA LYS A 786 -37.47 9.99 -19.06
C LYS A 786 -37.58 9.83 -20.57
N CYS A 787 -36.75 10.55 -21.31
CA CYS A 787 -36.67 10.45 -22.76
C CYS A 787 -35.25 10.04 -23.14
N GLU A 788 -35.05 8.83 -23.67
CA GLU A 788 -33.77 8.37 -24.21
C GLU A 788 -33.74 8.56 -25.73
N PHE A 789 -32.58 8.88 -26.28
CA PHE A 789 -32.44 9.16 -27.70
C PHE A 789 -31.07 8.81 -28.27
N TRP A 790 -31.06 8.60 -29.58
CA TRP A 790 -29.88 8.32 -30.41
C TRP A 790 -29.84 9.18 -31.68
N LEU A 791 -30.74 10.17 -31.77
CA LEU A 791 -30.71 11.28 -32.72
C LEU A 791 -30.96 12.59 -31.96
N GLU A 792 -30.53 13.72 -32.53
CA GLU A 792 -30.71 15.03 -31.91
C GLU A 792 -32.20 15.39 -31.80
N PRO A 793 -32.72 15.64 -30.58
CA PRO A 793 -34.12 15.97 -30.40
C PRO A 793 -34.39 17.44 -30.71
N MET A 794 -35.39 17.69 -31.53
CA MET A 794 -35.81 19.02 -31.99
C MET A 794 -37.01 19.58 -31.21
N ALA A 795 -37.82 18.69 -30.62
CA ALA A 795 -38.97 19.09 -29.82
C ALA A 795 -39.46 17.97 -28.91
N ILE A 796 -40.06 18.33 -27.77
CA ILE A 796 -40.82 17.42 -26.91
C ILE A 796 -42.27 17.88 -26.79
N TYR A 797 -43.19 16.93 -26.80
CA TYR A 797 -44.63 17.15 -26.82
C TYR A 797 -45.28 16.45 -25.63
N PHE A 798 -46.00 17.22 -24.82
CA PHE A 798 -46.78 16.70 -23.69
C PHE A 798 -48.27 16.73 -24.02
N GLU A 799 -48.97 15.58 -24.01
CA GLU A 799 -50.41 15.54 -24.23
C GLU A 799 -51.15 16.39 -23.19
N LYS A 800 -52.10 17.20 -23.66
CA LYS A 800 -52.97 17.99 -22.78
C LYS A 800 -54.00 17.09 -22.10
N THR A 801 -53.84 16.89 -20.80
CA THR A 801 -54.77 16.11 -19.97
C THR A 801 -55.54 16.99 -18.99
N ALA A 802 -56.37 16.39 -18.14
CA ALA A 802 -57.01 17.11 -17.03
C ALA A 802 -55.98 17.60 -15.99
N GLY A 803 -54.90 16.84 -15.77
CA GLY A 803 -53.80 17.19 -14.85
C GLY A 803 -52.77 18.14 -15.48
N PHE A 804 -52.48 17.99 -16.77
CA PHE A 804 -51.61 18.85 -17.57
C PHE A 804 -52.46 19.77 -18.47
N ASN A 805 -53.29 20.62 -17.87
CA ASN A 805 -54.30 21.41 -18.61
C ASN A 805 -53.83 22.78 -19.13
N GLN A 806 -52.63 23.20 -18.77
CA GLN A 806 -51.97 24.45 -19.15
C GLN A 806 -50.46 24.18 -19.29
N PRO A 807 -49.72 24.93 -20.12
CA PRO A 807 -48.28 24.71 -20.26
C PRO A 807 -47.59 24.95 -18.92
N LYS A 808 -46.59 24.12 -18.61
CA LYS A 808 -45.84 24.15 -17.36
C LYS A 808 -44.39 24.46 -17.64
N ASN A 809 -43.71 25.10 -16.71
CA ASN A 809 -42.25 25.20 -16.81
C ASN A 809 -41.67 23.82 -16.53
N LEU A 810 -40.80 23.36 -17.43
CA LEU A 810 -40.14 22.08 -17.30
C LEU A 810 -38.84 22.29 -16.56
N GLN A 811 -38.65 21.57 -15.43
CA GLN A 811 -37.32 21.40 -14.86
C GLN A 811 -36.72 20.16 -15.50
N TYR A 812 -35.64 20.28 -16.25
CA TYR A 812 -35.04 19.13 -16.91
C TYR A 812 -33.53 19.09 -16.74
N ARG A 813 -33.01 17.86 -16.73
CA ARG A 813 -31.59 17.54 -16.63
C ARG A 813 -31.19 16.71 -17.83
N MET A 814 -30.00 16.97 -18.34
CA MET A 814 -29.46 16.34 -19.52
C MET A 814 -28.32 15.38 -19.16
N GLU A 815 -28.30 14.24 -19.83
CA GLU A 815 -27.19 13.29 -19.82
C GLU A 815 -26.77 12.99 -21.26
N ASN A 816 -25.52 13.26 -21.61
CA ASN A 816 -24.95 12.97 -22.93
C ASN A 816 -24.27 11.59 -22.91
N ALA A 817 -24.52 10.76 -23.92
CA ALA A 817 -23.91 9.45 -24.08
C ALA A 817 -22.71 9.52 -25.03
N ILE A 818 -21.50 9.53 -24.47
CA ILE A 818 -20.25 9.67 -25.22
C ILE A 818 -19.41 8.41 -25.03
N GLY A 819 -19.10 7.71 -26.11
CA GLY A 819 -18.26 6.50 -26.06
C GLY A 819 -18.82 5.36 -25.19
N GLY A 820 -20.14 5.32 -25.00
CA GLY A 820 -20.82 4.33 -24.14
C GLY A 820 -20.85 4.70 -22.65
N ALA A 821 -20.39 5.89 -22.27
CA ALA A 821 -20.49 6.43 -20.92
C ALA A 821 -21.48 7.60 -20.86
N ALA A 822 -22.08 7.82 -19.68
CA ALA A 822 -22.99 8.91 -19.43
C ALA A 822 -22.27 10.11 -18.78
N TYR A 823 -22.50 11.30 -19.33
CA TYR A 823 -21.98 12.56 -18.83
C TYR A 823 -23.13 13.47 -18.40
N LEU A 824 -23.07 14.00 -17.19
CA LEU A 824 -23.95 15.07 -16.74
C LEU A 824 -23.57 16.36 -17.48
N VAL A 825 -24.57 17.07 -17.99
CA VAL A 825 -24.37 18.32 -18.75
C VAL A 825 -24.73 19.50 -17.86
N TYR A 826 -23.86 20.52 -17.87
CA TYR A 826 -24.05 21.78 -17.16
C TYR A 826 -23.78 22.94 -18.12
N ASP A 827 -24.69 23.91 -18.16
CA ASP A 827 -24.63 25.00 -19.13
C ASP A 827 -24.23 26.32 -18.47
N PHE A 828 -23.37 27.06 -19.16
CA PHE A 828 -22.77 28.28 -18.65
C PHE A 828 -23.54 29.56 -19.03
N ASP A 829 -24.67 29.47 -19.72
CA ASP A 829 -25.43 30.64 -20.24
C ASP A 829 -25.82 31.69 -19.18
N ASN A 830 -25.91 31.28 -17.91
CA ASN A 830 -26.25 32.16 -16.80
C ASN A 830 -25.03 32.79 -16.12
N ILE A 831 -23.82 32.54 -16.64
CA ILE A 831 -22.58 33.15 -16.17
C ILE A 831 -22.23 34.33 -17.07
N VAL A 832 -22.00 35.48 -16.45
CA VAL A 832 -21.42 36.63 -17.14
C VAL A 832 -19.90 36.56 -16.99
N PHE A 833 -19.22 36.28 -18.09
CA PHE A 833 -17.75 36.34 -18.18
C PHE A 833 -17.32 37.77 -18.50
N GLU A 834 -16.56 38.39 -17.61
CA GLU A 834 -16.11 39.79 -17.75
C GLU A 834 -14.93 39.93 -18.73
N ARG A 835 -14.21 38.83 -18.97
CA ARG A 835 -13.08 38.73 -19.90
C ARG A 835 -13.22 37.49 -20.78
N ALA A 836 -12.57 37.52 -21.94
CA ALA A 836 -12.53 36.39 -22.87
C ALA A 836 -11.58 35.26 -22.41
N THR A 837 -10.61 35.58 -21.55
CA THR A 837 -9.66 34.64 -20.96
C THR A 837 -9.80 34.61 -19.44
N GLY A 838 -9.48 33.47 -18.82
CA GLY A 838 -9.46 33.33 -17.37
C GLY A 838 -9.40 31.87 -16.93
N MET A 839 -9.70 31.66 -15.64
CA MET A 839 -9.75 30.36 -15.01
C MET A 839 -11.08 30.16 -14.27
N LEU A 840 -11.67 28.99 -14.44
CA LEU A 840 -12.78 28.51 -13.63
C LEU A 840 -12.26 27.46 -12.65
N TYR A 841 -12.55 27.67 -11.36
CA TYR A 841 -12.49 26.63 -10.35
C TYR A 841 -13.88 26.13 -10.05
N PHE A 842 -14.05 24.82 -9.92
CA PHE A 842 -15.32 24.22 -9.61
C PHE A 842 -15.19 22.97 -8.72
N GLN A 843 -16.23 22.72 -7.93
CA GLN A 843 -16.34 21.58 -7.02
C GLN A 843 -17.79 21.10 -6.91
N MET A 844 -18.00 19.81 -6.68
CA MET A 844 -19.35 19.28 -6.45
C MET A 844 -19.90 19.67 -5.07
N THR A 845 -21.20 19.97 -4.98
CA THR A 845 -21.85 20.44 -3.73
C THR A 845 -21.78 19.44 -2.56
N ASN A 846 -21.58 18.14 -2.85
CA ASN A 846 -21.44 17.08 -1.85
C ASN A 846 -20.03 16.46 -1.80
N SER A 847 -19.02 17.17 -2.30
CA SER A 847 -17.62 16.71 -2.30
C SER A 847 -17.38 15.39 -3.07
N TYR A 848 -18.23 15.07 -4.05
CA TYR A 848 -17.94 13.97 -4.98
C TYR A 848 -16.71 14.30 -5.81
N ALA A 849 -15.82 13.32 -5.96
CA ALA A 849 -14.64 13.44 -6.80
C ALA A 849 -15.03 13.46 -8.29
N PHE A 850 -14.18 14.12 -9.10
CA PHE A 850 -14.31 14.13 -10.55
C PHE A 850 -13.41 13.06 -11.15
N ASP A 851 -13.98 12.10 -11.90
CA ASP A 851 -13.16 11.14 -12.68
C ASP A 851 -12.69 11.77 -14.00
N ARG A 852 -13.63 12.40 -14.72
CA ARG A 852 -13.37 13.12 -15.97
C ARG A 852 -14.33 14.27 -16.15
N VAL A 853 -13.79 15.43 -16.52
CA VAL A 853 -14.54 16.62 -16.86
C VAL A 853 -13.90 17.24 -18.10
N PHE A 854 -14.73 17.64 -19.05
CA PHE A 854 -14.30 18.44 -20.19
C PHE A 854 -15.35 19.51 -20.48
N VAL A 855 -14.91 20.58 -21.12
CA VAL A 855 -15.73 21.74 -21.46
C VAL A 855 -15.73 21.93 -22.97
N VAL A 856 -16.87 22.34 -23.51
CA VAL A 856 -17.05 22.79 -24.88
C VAL A 856 -17.23 24.30 -24.87
N ASP A 857 -16.43 25.00 -25.65
CA ASP A 857 -16.51 26.46 -25.85
C ASP A 857 -17.52 26.83 -26.95
N GLU A 858 -17.80 28.13 -27.11
CA GLU A 858 -18.71 28.64 -28.15
C GLU A 858 -18.28 28.31 -29.59
N ALA A 859 -17.00 27.96 -29.83
CA ALA A 859 -16.51 27.50 -31.13
C ALA A 859 -16.67 25.99 -31.34
N GLY A 860 -17.14 25.26 -30.33
CA GLY A 860 -17.34 23.81 -30.36
C GLY A 860 -16.09 23.00 -30.08
N ASN A 861 -15.02 23.59 -29.54
CA ASN A 861 -13.80 22.87 -29.19
C ASN A 861 -13.95 22.19 -27.82
N GLU A 862 -13.67 20.90 -27.77
CA GLU A 862 -13.61 20.14 -26.52
C GLU A 862 -12.24 20.30 -25.85
N THR A 863 -12.26 20.64 -24.56
CA THR A 863 -11.05 20.81 -23.74
C THR A 863 -11.20 20.07 -22.41
N GLU A 864 -10.24 19.19 -22.08
CA GLU A 864 -10.19 18.49 -20.80
C GLU A 864 -9.86 19.47 -19.66
N CYS A 865 -10.47 19.22 -18.51
CA CYS A 865 -10.20 19.94 -17.28
C CYS A 865 -9.27 19.13 -16.38
N PHE A 866 -8.51 19.84 -15.56
CA PHE A 866 -7.81 19.26 -14.41
C PHE A 866 -8.77 19.19 -13.22
N GLU A 867 -8.39 18.52 -12.12
CA GLU A 867 -9.27 18.27 -10.97
C GLU A 867 -9.91 19.56 -10.40
N GLY A 868 -11.08 19.93 -10.92
CA GLY A 868 -11.77 21.17 -10.57
C GLY A 868 -11.23 22.46 -11.20
N TYR A 869 -10.23 22.40 -12.09
CA TYR A 869 -9.64 23.60 -12.74
C TYR A 869 -9.77 23.55 -14.26
N TYR A 870 -10.19 24.66 -14.83
CA TYR A 870 -10.31 24.85 -16.27
C TYR A 870 -9.86 26.25 -16.68
N TYR A 871 -8.84 26.31 -17.53
CA TYR A 871 -8.38 27.55 -18.16
C TYR A 871 -9.10 27.69 -19.50
N PHE A 872 -9.44 28.91 -19.90
CA PHE A 872 -10.16 29.14 -21.15
C PHE A 872 -9.65 30.38 -21.89
N ALA A 873 -9.65 30.31 -23.23
CA ALA A 873 -9.39 31.42 -24.16
C ALA A 873 -10.67 31.98 -24.79
N GLU A 874 -11.72 31.17 -24.78
CA GLU A 874 -13.02 31.46 -25.34
C GLU A 874 -14.08 31.16 -24.29
N THR A 875 -15.23 31.82 -24.39
CA THR A 875 -16.29 31.68 -23.40
C THR A 875 -16.74 30.21 -23.33
N PRO A 876 -16.75 29.61 -22.13
CA PRO A 876 -17.26 28.26 -21.92
C PRO A 876 -18.77 28.21 -22.22
N GLU A 877 -19.23 27.22 -22.99
CA GLU A 877 -20.67 27.02 -23.28
C GLU A 877 -21.24 25.90 -22.40
N ARG A 878 -20.62 24.71 -22.45
CA ARG A 878 -21.09 23.53 -21.70
C ARG A 878 -19.97 22.77 -21.02
N MET A 879 -20.27 22.23 -19.85
CA MET A 879 -19.42 21.32 -19.10
C MET A 879 -20.04 19.93 -19.05
N TYR A 880 -19.21 18.92 -19.31
CA TYR A 880 -19.58 17.52 -19.27
C TYR A 880 -18.83 16.81 -18.15
N VAL A 881 -19.56 16.34 -17.15
CA VAL A 881 -19.01 15.62 -15.99
C VAL A 881 -19.32 14.14 -16.11
N PHE A 882 -18.29 13.31 -16.13
CA PHE A 882 -18.45 11.86 -16.14
C PHE A 882 -19.21 11.39 -14.89
N LYS A 883 -20.25 10.59 -15.11
CA LYS A 883 -21.14 10.15 -14.03
C LYS A 883 -20.58 8.90 -13.35
N THR A 884 -20.06 9.06 -12.14
CA THR A 884 -19.49 7.97 -11.32
C THR A 884 -20.57 7.11 -10.65
N ASN A 885 -20.21 5.93 -10.12
CA ASN A 885 -21.15 5.04 -9.43
C ASN A 885 -21.86 5.75 -8.26
N ASP A 886 -21.13 6.54 -7.48
CA ASP A 886 -21.70 7.26 -6.33
C ASP A 886 -22.73 8.31 -6.77
N MET A 887 -22.56 8.89 -7.96
CA MET A 887 -23.54 9.81 -8.54
C MET A 887 -24.81 9.09 -9.01
N TYR A 888 -24.74 7.79 -9.34
CA TYR A 888 -25.93 6.98 -9.61
C TYR A 888 -26.76 6.67 -8.36
N GLU A 889 -26.11 6.56 -7.20
CA GLU A 889 -26.76 6.25 -5.92
C GLU A 889 -27.35 7.51 -5.24
N PHE A 890 -27.07 8.70 -5.77
CA PHE A 890 -27.55 9.95 -5.19
C PHE A 890 -29.08 10.08 -5.29
N ALA A 891 -29.72 10.32 -4.14
CA ALA A 891 -31.18 10.23 -3.99
C ALA A 891 -31.97 11.17 -4.91
N ASN A 892 -31.43 12.34 -5.26
CA ASN A 892 -32.03 13.24 -6.23
C ASN A 892 -30.97 13.85 -7.15
N PRO A 893 -30.73 13.29 -8.34
CA PRO A 893 -29.73 13.79 -9.28
C PRO A 893 -29.92 15.24 -9.74
N PHE A 894 -31.11 15.84 -9.59
CA PHE A 894 -31.32 17.28 -9.86
C PHE A 894 -30.61 18.19 -8.85
N ASN A 895 -30.25 17.66 -7.67
CA ASN A 895 -29.52 18.42 -6.66
C ASN A 895 -27.99 18.27 -6.79
N LEU A 896 -27.49 17.64 -7.86
CA LEU A 896 -26.05 17.52 -8.15
C LEU A 896 -25.49 18.82 -8.74
N SER A 897 -25.65 19.94 -8.04
CA SER A 897 -25.10 21.22 -8.49
C SER A 897 -23.58 21.28 -8.35
N ILE A 898 -22.95 22.03 -9.25
CA ILE A 898 -21.55 22.40 -9.18
C ILE A 898 -21.45 23.78 -8.51
N ARG A 899 -20.47 23.96 -7.65
CA ARG A 899 -20.08 25.25 -7.10
C ARG A 899 -18.85 25.75 -7.83
N TYR A 900 -18.82 27.01 -8.26
CA TYR A 900 -17.70 27.54 -9.04
C TYR A 900 -17.26 28.94 -8.60
N ALA A 901 -16.01 29.28 -8.93
CA ALA A 901 -15.42 30.61 -8.87
C ALA A 901 -14.80 30.94 -10.24
N LEU A 902 -14.90 32.21 -10.63
CA LEU A 902 -14.25 32.76 -11.82
C LEU A 902 -13.09 33.63 -11.36
N ASP A 903 -11.93 33.42 -11.96
CA ASP A 903 -10.70 34.14 -11.70
C ASP A 903 -10.14 34.71 -13.00
N ASP A 904 -9.75 35.99 -12.99
CA ASP A 904 -9.20 36.67 -14.15
C ASP A 904 -7.67 36.68 -14.19
N LEU A 905 -7.03 35.99 -13.24
CA LEU A 905 -5.59 35.82 -13.07
C LEU A 905 -4.82 37.12 -12.82
N SER A 906 -5.49 38.24 -12.53
CA SER A 906 -4.81 39.52 -12.29
C SER A 906 -3.91 39.52 -11.04
N ASP A 907 -4.27 38.78 -10.00
CA ASP A 907 -3.44 38.62 -8.81
C ASP A 907 -2.12 37.89 -9.10
N TYR A 908 -2.12 37.01 -10.11
CA TYR A 908 -0.91 36.34 -10.58
C TYR A 908 0.02 37.34 -11.29
N ASP A 909 -0.54 38.11 -12.23
CA ASP A 909 0.19 39.15 -12.95
C ASP A 909 0.80 40.18 -11.99
N GLU A 910 0.05 40.62 -10.97
CA GLU A 910 0.54 41.57 -9.97
C GLU A 910 1.71 41.00 -9.13
N HIS A 911 1.65 39.72 -8.79
CA HIS A 911 2.73 39.05 -8.07
C HIS A 911 4.00 38.98 -8.93
N ALA A 912 3.89 38.59 -10.20
CA ALA A 912 5.02 38.52 -11.13
C ALA A 912 5.67 39.90 -11.38
N ASP A 913 4.89 40.98 -11.36
CA ASP A 913 5.35 42.35 -11.63
C ASP A 913 6.04 43.04 -10.44
N THR A 914 5.96 42.48 -9.22
CA THR A 914 6.50 43.09 -7.99
C THR A 914 7.56 42.27 -7.26
N PRO A 915 8.62 41.76 -7.94
CA PRO A 915 9.57 40.86 -7.33
C PRO A 915 10.43 41.59 -6.28
N ILE A 916 10.40 41.09 -5.05
CA ILE A 916 11.22 41.55 -3.91
C ILE A 916 12.59 40.85 -3.82
N ALA A 917 12.83 39.92 -4.73
CA ALA A 917 14.06 39.18 -4.97
C ALA A 917 14.35 39.13 -6.49
N GLU A 918 15.59 38.86 -6.88
CA GLU A 918 15.97 38.50 -8.25
C GLU A 918 17.13 37.50 -8.27
N SER A 919 17.30 36.80 -9.39
CA SER A 919 18.40 35.84 -9.61
C SER A 919 18.38 34.68 -8.60
N GLU A 920 17.18 34.16 -8.34
CA GLU A 920 16.89 33.01 -7.51
C GLU A 920 17.50 31.75 -8.14
N THR A 921 18.36 31.07 -7.39
CA THR A 921 18.92 29.79 -7.80
C THR A 921 18.91 28.86 -6.60
N MET A 922 18.51 27.61 -6.77
CA MET A 922 18.56 26.61 -5.71
C MET A 922 18.86 25.24 -6.26
N THR A 923 19.73 24.51 -5.58
CA THR A 923 20.06 23.11 -5.86
C THR A 923 19.84 22.29 -4.61
N ILE A 924 19.29 21.08 -4.76
CA ILE A 924 19.15 20.13 -3.66
C ILE A 924 19.78 18.80 -4.06
N GLU A 925 20.95 18.50 -3.49
CA GLU A 925 21.73 17.31 -3.81
C GLU A 925 22.24 16.64 -2.54
N HIS A 926 22.09 15.32 -2.43
CA HIS A 926 22.63 14.50 -1.32
C HIS A 926 22.32 15.04 0.09
N GLY A 927 21.14 15.61 0.29
CA GLY A 927 20.72 16.19 1.58
C GLY A 927 21.42 17.51 1.89
N ARG A 928 21.87 18.23 0.86
CA ARG A 928 22.39 19.59 0.93
C ARG A 928 21.52 20.50 0.08
N ILE A 929 21.19 21.66 0.63
CA ILE A 929 20.54 22.75 -0.10
C ILE A 929 21.59 23.83 -0.26
N ASP A 930 21.83 24.27 -1.48
CA ASP A 930 22.56 25.51 -1.78
C ASP A 930 21.59 26.45 -2.48
N LEU A 931 21.43 27.66 -1.96
CA LEU A 931 20.55 28.67 -2.56
C LEU A 931 21.20 30.05 -2.56
N SER A 932 20.82 30.87 -3.52
CA SER A 932 21.15 32.29 -3.57
C SER A 932 20.07 33.12 -4.25
N TYR A 933 19.99 34.40 -3.85
CA TYR A 933 19.21 35.43 -4.54
C TYR A 933 19.76 36.81 -4.17
N THR A 934 19.37 37.80 -4.96
CA THR A 934 19.63 39.22 -4.70
C THR A 934 18.35 39.88 -4.22
N ARG A 935 18.41 40.58 -3.08
CA ARG A 935 17.28 41.38 -2.60
C ARG A 935 17.12 42.64 -3.46
N THR A 936 15.94 42.83 -4.04
CA THR A 936 15.57 44.02 -4.82
C THR A 936 14.72 45.01 -4.01
N SER A 937 14.08 44.55 -2.93
CA SER A 937 13.24 45.38 -2.07
C SER A 937 14.02 46.38 -1.22
N ASP A 938 13.59 47.65 -1.29
CA ASP A 938 14.09 48.78 -0.49
C ASP A 938 13.34 48.95 0.86
N THR A 939 12.43 48.04 1.23
CA THR A 939 11.69 48.15 2.48
C THR A 939 12.59 47.95 3.70
N ALA A 940 12.16 48.44 4.86
CA ALA A 940 12.88 48.25 6.13
C ALA A 940 12.52 46.92 6.83
N ASN A 941 11.88 45.99 6.12
CA ASN A 941 11.37 44.73 6.67
C ASN A 941 12.38 43.60 6.48
N ASP A 942 12.36 42.62 7.36
CA ASP A 942 13.09 41.37 7.13
C ASP A 942 12.37 40.55 6.04
N GLN A 943 13.05 39.55 5.49
CA GLN A 943 12.50 38.63 4.50
C GLN A 943 12.40 37.22 5.10
N ILE A 944 11.41 36.44 4.69
CA ILE A 944 11.39 34.99 4.88
C ILE A 944 11.56 34.31 3.53
N VAL A 945 12.60 33.48 3.42
CA VAL A 945 12.77 32.54 2.33
C VAL A 945 12.00 31.27 2.68
N MET A 946 10.97 30.92 1.91
CA MET A 946 10.24 29.67 2.03
C MET A 946 10.71 28.70 0.96
N ILE A 947 11.32 27.60 1.41
CA ILE A 947 11.77 26.51 0.54
C ILE A 947 10.66 25.46 0.50
N PRO A 948 10.22 24.98 -0.69
CA PRO A 948 9.14 23.99 -0.89
C PRO A 948 9.57 22.55 -0.51
N VAL A 949 10.16 22.41 0.67
CA VAL A 949 10.68 21.19 1.28
C VAL A 949 10.18 21.11 2.71
N ALA A 950 9.84 19.90 3.18
CA ALA A 950 9.39 19.67 4.55
C ALA A 950 10.39 20.23 5.58
N TYR A 951 9.86 20.99 6.55
CA TYR A 951 10.62 21.49 7.67
C TYR A 951 11.12 20.33 8.54
N SER A 952 12.34 20.46 9.03
CA SER A 952 12.86 19.63 10.12
C SER A 952 13.97 20.41 10.82
N GLU A 953 14.04 20.26 12.14
CA GLU A 953 15.14 20.78 12.95
C GLU A 953 16.50 20.16 12.55
N GLU A 954 16.50 19.09 11.76
CA GLU A 954 17.70 18.41 11.24
C GLU A 954 18.39 19.17 10.11
N TRP A 955 17.73 20.16 9.50
CA TRP A 955 18.38 21.08 8.58
C TRP A 955 19.31 22.04 9.34
N LYS A 956 20.61 21.99 9.03
CA LYS A 956 21.64 22.84 9.65
C LYS A 956 22.24 23.77 8.63
N ILE A 957 22.16 25.07 8.90
CA ILE A 957 22.88 26.09 8.13
C ILE A 957 24.38 25.89 8.36
N ILE A 958 25.12 25.70 7.27
CA ILE A 958 26.57 25.50 7.25
C ILE A 958 27.30 26.68 6.59
N SER A 959 26.56 27.64 6.01
CA SER A 959 27.12 28.94 5.64
C SER A 959 27.57 29.69 6.90
N GLY A 960 28.60 30.53 6.80
CA GLY A 960 29.22 31.17 7.98
C GLY A 960 28.36 32.22 8.69
N GLN A 961 27.12 32.43 8.25
CA GLN A 961 26.14 33.35 8.82
C GLN A 961 25.05 32.57 9.54
N GLU A 962 24.74 32.95 10.77
CA GLU A 962 23.67 32.33 11.56
C GLU A 962 22.32 32.97 11.19
N TYR A 963 21.44 32.19 10.56
CA TYR A 963 20.04 32.55 10.33
C TYR A 963 19.12 31.65 11.15
N VAL A 964 17.88 32.10 11.35
CA VAL A 964 16.85 31.33 12.06
C VAL A 964 16.01 30.55 11.06
N THR A 965 15.87 29.24 11.29
CA THR A 965 14.96 28.38 10.55
C THR A 965 13.64 28.21 11.31
N LEU A 966 12.52 28.19 10.61
CA LEU A 966 11.19 27.96 11.18
C LEU A 966 10.32 27.12 10.22
N SER A 967 9.27 26.50 10.78
CA SER A 967 8.21 25.84 10.01
C SER A 967 7.20 26.90 9.59
N VAL A 968 6.98 27.05 8.28
CA VAL A 968 6.09 28.06 7.69
C VAL A 968 5.11 27.43 6.71
N SER A 969 4.03 28.13 6.38
CA SER A 969 3.11 27.77 5.29
C SER A 969 2.60 26.32 5.37
N GLY A 970 2.37 25.82 6.59
CA GLY A 970 1.87 24.47 6.83
C GLY A 970 2.94 23.37 6.79
N GLY A 971 4.19 23.68 7.13
CA GLY A 971 5.23 22.66 7.31
C GLY A 971 6.42 22.77 6.35
N PHE A 972 6.57 23.87 5.62
CA PHE A 972 7.71 24.15 4.76
C PHE A 972 8.88 24.77 5.54
N LEU A 973 10.10 24.59 5.02
CA LEU A 973 11.31 25.16 5.59
C LEU A 973 11.39 26.66 5.30
N GLY A 974 11.23 27.49 6.34
CA GLY A 974 11.39 28.93 6.31
C GLY A 974 12.73 29.37 6.89
N ILE A 975 13.33 30.43 6.33
CA ILE A 975 14.57 31.04 6.82
C ILE A 975 14.38 32.56 6.91
N VAL A 976 14.60 33.14 8.09
CA VAL A 976 14.53 34.60 8.28
C VAL A 976 15.83 35.26 7.84
N ILE A 977 15.73 36.19 6.89
CA ILE A 977 16.82 37.02 6.36
C ILE A 977 16.64 38.45 6.85
N PRO A 978 17.52 38.95 7.75
CA PRO A 978 17.40 40.30 8.29
C PRO A 978 17.53 41.38 7.21
N HIS A 979 16.82 42.49 7.42
CA HIS A 979 16.99 43.71 6.64
C HIS A 979 18.47 44.15 6.59
N GLY A 980 18.92 44.55 5.41
CA GLY A 980 20.29 45.04 5.16
C GLY A 980 21.24 43.99 4.58
N VAL A 981 20.80 42.75 4.40
CA VAL A 981 21.48 41.75 3.57
C VAL A 981 20.98 41.89 2.13
N THR A 982 21.88 42.17 1.19
CA THR A 982 21.56 42.40 -0.23
C THR A 982 21.82 41.15 -1.07
N GLU A 983 22.99 40.54 -0.90
CA GLU A 983 23.37 39.29 -1.55
C GLU A 983 23.22 38.14 -0.55
N VAL A 984 22.26 37.25 -0.81
CA VAL A 984 22.00 36.12 0.06
C VAL A 984 22.57 34.86 -0.59
N SER A 985 23.42 34.14 0.14
CA SER A 985 23.95 32.85 -0.28
C SER A 985 24.01 31.93 0.93
N LEU A 986 23.22 30.86 0.88
CA LEU A 986 23.02 29.94 1.99
C LEU A 986 23.36 28.52 1.55
N SER A 987 23.92 27.77 2.49
CA SER A 987 24.12 26.34 2.36
C SER A 987 23.58 25.68 3.61
N LEU A 988 22.72 24.68 3.44
CA LEU A 988 22.16 23.85 4.50
C LEU A 988 22.53 22.39 4.28
N ARG A 989 22.68 21.64 5.37
CA ARG A 989 22.87 20.19 5.35
C ARG A 989 21.87 19.51 6.26
N PHE A 990 21.25 18.45 5.77
CA PHE A 990 20.38 17.59 6.55
C PHE A 990 21.21 16.65 7.43
N GLU A 991 21.05 16.73 8.74
CA GLU A 991 21.77 15.93 9.73
C GLU A 991 20.80 15.15 10.62
N PRO A 992 20.55 13.86 10.33
CA PRO A 992 19.56 13.12 11.07
C PRO A 992 19.83 13.02 12.56
N LYS A 993 18.80 13.24 13.39
CA LYS A 993 18.85 13.16 14.85
C LYS A 993 19.37 11.80 15.27
N GLY A 994 20.29 11.82 16.23
CA GLY A 994 20.89 10.59 16.76
C GLY A 994 21.85 9.86 15.83
N LEU A 995 22.06 10.26 14.57
CA LEU A 995 22.94 9.55 13.64
C LEU A 995 24.37 9.42 14.17
N ALA A 996 24.93 10.51 14.69
CA ALA A 996 26.28 10.51 15.27
C ALA A 996 26.39 9.59 16.50
N VAL A 997 25.36 9.58 17.37
CA VAL A 997 25.30 8.72 18.56
C VAL A 997 25.14 7.26 18.15
N GLY A 998 24.27 6.98 17.18
CA GLY A 998 24.06 5.67 16.59
C GLY A 998 25.34 5.12 15.94
N ALA A 999 26.06 5.94 15.18
CA ALA A 999 27.35 5.59 14.59
C ALA A 999 28.41 5.27 15.65
N LEU A 1000 28.48 6.05 16.74
CA LEU A 1000 29.36 5.79 17.87
C LEU A 1000 29.00 4.47 18.57
N ALA A 1001 27.71 4.20 18.78
CA ALA A 1001 27.22 2.97 19.38
C ALA A 1001 27.57 1.75 18.51
N THR A 1002 27.35 1.85 17.19
CA THR A 1002 27.73 0.85 16.19
C THR A 1002 29.23 0.59 16.22
N GLY A 1003 30.07 1.63 16.12
CA GLY A 1003 31.52 1.50 16.16
C GLY A 1003 32.03 0.85 17.45
N SER A 1004 31.46 1.26 18.59
CA SER A 1004 31.77 0.68 19.91
C SER A 1004 31.33 -0.79 19.99
N GLY A 1005 30.15 -1.12 19.47
CA GLY A 1005 29.64 -2.49 19.40
C GLY A 1005 30.56 -3.40 18.57
N PHE A 1006 30.97 -2.96 17.38
CA PHE A 1006 31.92 -3.71 16.54
C PHE A 1006 33.30 -3.84 17.19
N ALA A 1007 33.78 -2.82 17.90
CA ALA A 1007 35.03 -2.89 18.66
C ALA A 1007 34.94 -3.95 19.77
N VAL A 1008 33.86 -3.96 20.56
CA VAL A 1008 33.61 -4.97 21.60
C VAL A 1008 33.50 -6.38 20.98
N PHE A 1009 32.78 -6.53 19.87
CA PHE A 1009 32.70 -7.79 19.14
C PHE A 1009 34.09 -8.28 18.68
N GLY A 1010 34.90 -7.38 18.12
CA GLY A 1010 36.27 -7.65 17.69
C GLY A 1010 37.18 -8.10 18.84
N LEU A 1011 37.10 -7.43 19.98
CA LEU A 1011 37.83 -7.77 21.21
C LEU A 1011 37.47 -9.15 21.75
N ILE A 1012 36.18 -9.49 21.78
CA ILE A 1012 35.68 -10.76 22.34
C ILE A 1012 35.95 -11.95 21.40
N PHE A 1013 35.82 -11.77 20.08
CA PHE A 1013 35.80 -12.89 19.14
C PHE A 1013 36.94 -12.88 18.11
N LEU A 1014 37.22 -11.74 17.47
CA LEU A 1014 38.21 -11.68 16.38
C LEU A 1014 39.65 -11.77 16.91
N ILE A 1015 39.99 -11.00 17.95
CA ILE A 1015 41.35 -10.99 18.52
C ILE A 1015 41.73 -12.39 19.05
N PRO A 1016 40.92 -13.08 19.89
CA PRO A 1016 41.26 -14.43 20.33
C PRO A 1016 41.38 -15.44 19.18
N TYR A 1017 40.55 -15.29 18.13
CA TYR A 1017 40.63 -16.14 16.94
C TYR A 1017 41.97 -15.95 16.21
N PHE A 1018 42.39 -14.71 15.94
CA PHE A 1018 43.66 -14.41 15.28
C PHE A 1018 44.87 -14.83 16.13
N ILE A 1019 44.84 -14.61 17.45
CA ILE A 1019 45.90 -15.08 18.36
C ILE A 1019 46.02 -16.61 18.31
N LYS A 1020 44.89 -17.33 18.35
CA LYS A 1020 44.89 -18.80 18.29
C LYS A 1020 45.39 -19.31 16.94
N ARG A 1021 45.01 -18.67 15.83
CA ARG A 1021 45.47 -19.02 14.48
C ARG A 1021 46.96 -18.71 14.28
N GLY A 1022 47.44 -17.59 14.80
CA GLY A 1022 48.86 -17.22 14.81
C GLY A 1022 49.71 -18.21 15.61
N ARG A 1023 49.23 -18.63 16.79
CA ARG A 1023 49.89 -19.69 17.59
C ARG A 1023 49.92 -21.04 16.88
N LYS A 1024 48.84 -21.43 16.18
CA LYS A 1024 48.84 -22.67 15.36
C LYS A 1024 49.83 -22.60 14.20
N LYS A 1025 49.88 -21.47 13.46
CA LYS A 1025 50.87 -21.26 12.39
C LYS A 1025 52.32 -21.22 12.92
N ALA A 1026 52.53 -20.70 14.13
CA ALA A 1026 53.85 -20.68 14.77
C ALA A 1026 54.25 -22.04 15.39
N ALA A 1027 53.27 -22.90 15.70
CA ALA A 1027 53.49 -24.25 16.25
C ALA A 1027 53.72 -25.32 15.17
N ASP A 1028 53.27 -25.09 13.93
CA ASP A 1028 53.52 -25.97 12.78
C ASP A 1028 54.31 -25.26 11.65
N PRO A 1029 55.61 -24.96 11.83
CA PRO A 1029 56.50 -24.81 10.69
C PRO A 1029 57.02 -26.21 10.32
N ILE A 1030 56.63 -26.72 9.15
CA ILE A 1030 57.17 -27.91 8.44
C ILE A 1030 56.41 -29.24 8.65
N GLN A 1031 55.40 -29.49 7.81
CA GLN A 1031 55.39 -30.62 6.87
C GLN A 1031 54.19 -30.49 5.90
N GLU A 1032 54.44 -29.98 4.70
CA GLU A 1032 53.57 -30.27 3.56
C GLU A 1032 53.76 -31.75 3.21
N VAL A 1033 52.84 -32.60 3.66
CA VAL A 1033 52.53 -33.85 2.98
C VAL A 1033 51.04 -33.84 2.71
N SER A 1034 50.71 -33.76 1.42
CA SER A 1034 49.38 -33.95 0.87
C SER A 1034 48.78 -35.27 1.35
N VAL A 1035 47.80 -35.22 2.23
CA VAL A 1035 46.90 -36.34 2.47
C VAL A 1035 45.48 -35.82 2.40
N HIS A 1036 44.72 -36.37 1.46
CA HIS A 1036 43.28 -36.21 1.31
C HIS A 1036 42.57 -36.40 2.65
N GLU A 1037 41.89 -35.36 3.13
CA GLU A 1037 40.99 -35.44 4.29
C GLU A 1037 39.63 -36.00 3.82
N GLU A 1038 39.52 -37.32 3.82
CA GLU A 1038 38.23 -38.03 3.85
C GLU A 1038 37.68 -37.99 5.28
N THR A 1039 36.49 -37.41 5.42
CA THR A 1039 35.43 -37.72 6.40
C THR A 1039 35.81 -38.20 7.80
N ASP A 1040 35.55 -37.37 8.81
CA ASP A 1040 35.38 -37.82 10.19
C ASP A 1040 34.01 -37.35 10.74
N ASP A 1041 32.97 -38.13 10.42
CA ASP A 1041 31.67 -38.14 11.08
C ASP A 1041 31.76 -39.04 12.32
N HIS A 1042 32.13 -38.46 13.47
CA HIS A 1042 31.93 -39.10 14.76
C HIS A 1042 30.97 -38.30 15.65
N TYR A 1043 29.71 -38.72 15.59
CA TYR A 1043 28.71 -38.49 16.63
C TYR A 1043 29.15 -39.17 17.94
N PRO A 1044 29.15 -38.48 19.09
CA PRO A 1044 28.94 -39.17 20.35
C PRO A 1044 27.43 -39.39 20.51
N VAL A 1045 27.02 -40.65 20.44
CA VAL A 1045 25.76 -41.12 21.00
C VAL A 1045 25.76 -40.79 22.50
N LEU A 1046 24.82 -39.95 22.94
CA LEU A 1046 24.18 -39.98 24.27
C LEU A 1046 22.97 -39.04 24.35
#